data_AF-A0AAQ3KN14-F1
#
_entry.id   AF-A0AAQ3KN14-F1
#
_cell.length_a   1.000
_cell.length_b   1.000
_cell.length_c   1.000
_cell.angle_alpha   90.00
_cell.angle_beta   90.00
_cell.angle_gamma   90.00
#
_symmetry.space_group_name_H-M   'P 1'
#
loop_
_entity.id
_entity.type
_entity.pdbx_description
1 polymer ?
#
loop_
_entity_poly.entity_id
_entity_poly.type
_entity_poly.pdbx_seq_one_letter_code
_entity_poly.pdbx_strand_id
1 'polypeptide(L)'
;MATVKKNALICPTAAAIRGATNPMVTPLLSDLYQFTMAYAYWKAGKHLERAVFDLYFRKNPFGGEYTIFAGLEECIRLIANFHFKEEDISFIQSVMPTCEDEFFEYLRKVDCSDVEAYAVPEGSVVFPMVPLMRVEGPLAVVQLLETPIVNLVNYASLVTTNAARHRFVAGKMKILLEFGLRRAQGPDGGISASRYCYIGGFDATSNVAAGNLFGIPLRGTHSHAFVSSYMSINEVSDKSLRSYDGLTTCKDFLSLAWTWLNKLQLSESLQGVFGETNQSELAAFSSYALAFPNNFLALVDTYDVIRSGIPNFCAVALALNDLGYKASGIRLDSGDLAYLSIEARKIFRAVEKEFNILGFGKMIITASNDLNEETLDALNKQGHEIDAFGIGTYLVTCYAQAALGCVYKLVEINNQPRIKLSEDVAKVSIPCKKQCFRLYGKEGYALVDIMIGENEPPPKVGERNLCRHPFNESKRAYVVPHRVEELLKCYWPGNKYKPREELPSLEKIRAHCMQQLEQMRPDHLRRLNSTPYKVSVSGELYDFIHFLWLNEAPISSLFPNLSLSYSNRLFQIIPKKNRHEICKYLFQEGVLYAKKDYNLAKHPEIDVPNLQVIKLMQSFKSREYVRETFAWQYYYWYLTNDGIEFLRTYLNLPSEIVPATLKKSSRPPARPFGSGPPGDRPRGPPRFEGDRPRFGDRDGYRGGPRGGPPGDFGGDKGGAPPEFQPSFRGTGSRPGFGRGGGGGYGAGATSSME
;
A
#
# COMPACT_ATOMS: atom_id res chain seq x y z
N MET A 1 39.35 -4.40 -48.73
CA MET A 1 40.65 -4.63 -48.06
C MET A 1 40.60 -3.95 -46.71
N ALA A 2 40.39 -4.75 -45.65
CA ALA A 2 41.35 -4.99 -44.56
C ALA A 2 40.92 -4.18 -43.32
N THR A 3 40.66 -4.70 -42.12
CA THR A 3 41.10 -5.95 -41.49
C THR A 3 40.09 -6.33 -40.41
N VAL A 4 39.48 -7.52 -40.49
CA VAL A 4 38.64 -8.09 -39.42
C VAL A 4 39.57 -8.69 -38.38
N LYS A 5 39.69 -8.07 -37.20
CA LYS A 5 40.32 -8.71 -36.03
C LYS A 5 39.32 -9.67 -35.38
N LYS A 6 39.55 -10.97 -35.59
CA LYS A 6 39.01 -12.04 -34.74
C LYS A 6 39.58 -11.85 -33.32
N ASN A 7 38.76 -11.41 -32.37
CA ASN A 7 39.10 -11.52 -30.96
C ASN A 7 38.53 -12.83 -30.42
N ALA A 8 39.42 -13.59 -29.80
CA ALA A 8 39.16 -14.86 -29.14
C ALA A 8 38.08 -14.73 -28.05
N LEU A 9 37.30 -15.80 -27.90
CA LEU A 9 36.37 -16.03 -26.80
C LEU A 9 37.14 -16.05 -25.48
N ILE A 10 37.22 -14.88 -24.83
CA ILE A 10 37.58 -14.74 -23.43
C ILE A 10 36.26 -14.89 -22.65
N CYS A 11 36.18 -15.84 -21.70
CA CYS A 11 35.09 -15.91 -20.72
C CYS A 11 34.82 -14.50 -20.16
N PRO A 12 33.56 -14.01 -20.14
CA PRO A 12 33.31 -12.66 -19.66
C PRO A 12 33.60 -12.62 -18.17
N THR A 13 34.73 -12.03 -17.80
CA THR A 13 34.93 -11.51 -16.44
C THR A 13 33.79 -10.51 -16.20
N ALA A 14 32.92 -10.79 -15.23
CA ALA A 14 31.81 -9.92 -14.88
C ALA A 14 32.29 -8.47 -14.75
N ALA A 15 31.75 -7.56 -15.58
CA ALA A 15 32.12 -6.16 -15.54
C ALA A 15 31.90 -5.61 -14.12
N ALA A 16 32.86 -4.82 -13.62
CA ALA A 16 32.75 -4.21 -12.30
C ALA A 16 31.48 -3.33 -12.22
N ILE A 17 30.71 -3.48 -11.15
CA ILE A 17 29.49 -2.69 -10.92
C ILE A 17 29.92 -1.26 -10.59
N ARG A 18 29.46 -0.30 -11.40
CA ARG A 18 29.71 1.14 -11.16
C ARG A 18 29.05 1.59 -9.85
N GLY A 19 29.55 2.67 -9.26
CA GLY A 19 28.93 3.30 -8.09
C GLY A 19 27.49 3.77 -8.34
N ALA A 20 26.79 4.13 -7.26
CA ALA A 20 25.42 4.66 -7.32
C ALA A 20 25.33 5.88 -8.25
N THR A 21 24.19 6.06 -8.90
CA THR A 21 23.99 7.16 -9.86
C THR A 21 24.01 8.51 -9.16
N ASN A 22 23.42 8.57 -7.97
CA ASN A 22 23.46 9.76 -7.12
C ASN A 22 24.75 9.74 -6.27
N PRO A 23 25.65 10.74 -6.41
CA PRO A 23 26.89 10.80 -5.66
C PRO A 23 26.70 10.97 -4.14
N MET A 24 25.49 11.34 -3.68
CA MET A 24 25.16 11.45 -2.25
C MET A 24 24.90 10.09 -1.60
N VAL A 25 24.70 9.03 -2.40
CA VAL A 25 24.50 7.66 -1.91
C VAL A 25 25.85 7.07 -1.53
N THR A 26 26.23 7.34 -0.27
CA THR A 26 27.51 6.95 0.35
C THR A 26 27.26 6.30 1.71
N PRO A 27 28.28 5.73 2.37
CA PRO A 27 28.12 5.24 3.75
C PRO A 27 27.63 6.30 4.75
N LEU A 28 27.85 7.60 4.48
CA LEU A 28 27.34 8.69 5.30
C LEU A 28 25.86 9.02 5.06
N LEU A 29 25.20 8.42 4.06
CA LEU A 29 23.74 8.47 3.91
C LEU A 29 23.08 7.58 4.98
N SER A 30 23.23 8.00 6.23
CA SER A 30 22.90 7.21 7.40
C SER A 30 22.61 8.13 8.58
N ASP A 31 21.92 7.61 9.58
CA ASP A 31 21.65 8.35 10.80
C ASP A 31 22.82 8.19 11.79
N LEU A 32 23.10 9.21 12.60
CA LEU A 32 24.20 9.15 13.59
C LEU A 32 24.09 7.94 14.53
N TYR A 33 22.87 7.54 14.89
CA TYR A 33 22.65 6.38 15.77
C TYR A 33 23.09 5.05 15.14
N GLN A 34 23.22 4.96 13.82
CA GLN A 34 23.77 3.77 13.15
C GLN A 34 25.25 3.59 13.51
N PHE A 35 26.01 4.68 13.56
CA PHE A 35 27.42 4.65 13.95
C PHE A 35 27.61 4.38 15.45
N THR A 36 26.75 4.94 16.30
CA THR A 36 26.81 4.64 17.75
C THR A 36 26.45 3.18 18.05
N MET A 37 25.50 2.59 17.32
CA MET A 37 25.20 1.15 17.40
C MET A 37 26.34 0.30 16.84
N ALA A 38 26.92 0.67 15.70
CA ALA A 38 28.08 -0.04 15.14
C ALA A 38 29.26 -0.05 16.12
N TYR A 39 29.54 1.09 16.77
CA TYR A 39 30.51 1.20 17.84
C TYR A 39 30.17 0.32 19.05
N ALA A 40 28.92 0.32 19.50
CA ALA A 40 28.49 -0.54 20.61
C ALA A 40 28.65 -2.04 20.28
N TYR A 41 28.33 -2.46 19.05
CA TYR A 41 28.58 -3.83 18.60
C TYR A 41 30.08 -4.13 18.52
N TRP A 42 30.89 -3.18 18.06
CA TRP A 42 32.33 -3.33 18.00
C TRP A 42 32.92 -3.54 19.40
N LYS A 43 32.58 -2.65 20.34
CA LYS A 43 33.01 -2.68 21.74
C LYS A 43 32.56 -3.94 22.48
N ALA A 44 31.37 -4.45 22.16
CA ALA A 44 30.85 -5.69 22.71
C ALA A 44 31.41 -6.97 22.03
N GLY A 45 32.27 -6.84 21.02
CA GLY A 45 32.78 -7.98 20.24
C GLY A 45 31.75 -8.67 19.35
N LYS A 46 30.60 -8.03 19.09
CA LYS A 46 29.47 -8.57 18.33
C LYS A 46 29.43 -8.17 16.86
N HIS A 47 30.25 -7.19 16.46
CA HIS A 47 30.24 -6.61 15.12
C HIS A 47 30.43 -7.63 13.97
N LEU A 48 31.09 -8.77 14.24
CA LEU A 48 31.32 -9.85 13.28
C LEU A 48 30.30 -11.01 13.37
N GLU A 49 29.33 -10.96 14.28
CA GLU A 49 28.26 -11.96 14.31
C GLU A 49 27.50 -11.95 12.98
N ARG A 50 27.18 -13.13 12.45
CA ARG A 50 26.48 -13.23 11.16
C ARG A 50 25.00 -12.97 11.37
N ALA A 51 24.47 -11.93 10.74
CA ALA A 51 23.10 -11.48 10.92
C ALA A 51 22.35 -11.50 9.58
N VAL A 52 21.04 -11.78 9.65
CA VAL A 52 20.13 -11.77 8.50
C VAL A 52 19.05 -10.72 8.76
N PHE A 53 18.90 -9.80 7.82
CA PHE A 53 17.86 -8.77 7.82
C PHE A 53 16.94 -8.92 6.62
N ASP A 54 15.64 -8.74 6.84
CA ASP A 54 14.66 -8.62 5.77
C ASP A 54 14.17 -7.17 5.66
N LEU A 55 14.15 -6.66 4.43
CA LEU A 55 13.48 -5.42 4.03
C LEU A 55 12.09 -5.76 3.50
N TYR A 56 11.04 -5.22 4.10
CA TYR A 56 9.66 -5.38 3.63
C TYR A 56 8.83 -4.15 3.96
N PHE A 57 7.57 -4.10 3.55
CA PHE A 57 6.63 -3.03 3.90
C PHE A 57 5.36 -3.60 4.51
N ARG A 58 4.59 -2.78 5.25
CA ARG A 58 3.45 -3.28 6.03
C ARG A 58 2.09 -3.10 5.37
N LYS A 59 1.96 -2.14 4.46
CA LYS A 59 0.69 -1.81 3.78
C LYS A 59 0.98 -1.33 2.38
N ASN A 60 0.16 -1.79 1.42
CA ASN A 60 0.19 -1.23 0.08
C ASN A 60 -0.15 0.27 0.12
N PRO A 61 0.46 1.09 -0.75
CA PRO A 61 0.25 2.53 -0.76
C PRO A 61 -1.07 2.89 -1.46
N PHE A 62 -1.51 4.14 -1.27
CA PHE A 62 -2.64 4.75 -2.00
C PHE A 62 -3.98 4.02 -1.82
N GLY A 63 -4.13 3.27 -0.72
CA GLY A 63 -5.32 2.44 -0.46
C GLY A 63 -5.53 1.30 -1.46
N GLY A 64 -4.53 0.95 -2.27
CA GLY A 64 -4.57 -0.19 -3.20
C GLY A 64 -4.16 -1.51 -2.54
N GLU A 65 -4.11 -2.58 -3.34
CA GLU A 65 -3.74 -3.93 -2.87
C GLU A 65 -2.48 -4.50 -3.52
N TYR A 66 -1.68 -3.64 -4.18
CA TYR A 66 -0.39 -4.02 -4.75
C TYR A 66 0.64 -2.89 -4.66
N THR A 67 1.91 -3.26 -4.72
CA THR A 67 3.06 -2.37 -4.82
C THR A 67 3.99 -2.91 -5.92
N ILE A 68 4.74 -2.05 -6.61
CA ILE A 68 5.78 -2.47 -7.55
C ILE A 68 7.13 -2.21 -6.91
N PHE A 69 7.96 -3.25 -6.83
CA PHE A 69 9.29 -3.13 -6.24
C PHE A 69 10.24 -2.40 -7.20
N ALA A 70 10.89 -1.35 -6.70
CA ALA A 70 11.92 -0.60 -7.39
C ALA A 70 13.00 -0.09 -6.41
N GLY A 71 14.17 0.26 -6.93
CA GLY A 71 15.33 0.76 -6.18
C GLY A 71 16.50 -0.22 -6.08
N LEU A 72 16.33 -1.45 -6.57
CA LEU A 72 17.33 -2.53 -6.44
C LEU A 72 18.68 -2.17 -7.06
N GLU A 73 18.70 -1.63 -8.28
CA GLU A 73 19.94 -1.27 -8.96
C GLU A 73 20.84 -0.35 -8.11
N GLU A 74 20.26 0.68 -7.49
CA GLU A 74 21.00 1.62 -6.65
C GLU A 74 21.49 0.98 -5.34
N CYS A 75 20.69 0.09 -4.73
CA CYS A 75 21.13 -0.68 -3.56
C CYS A 75 22.34 -1.57 -3.87
N ILE A 76 22.32 -2.29 -5.00
CA ILE A 76 23.44 -3.17 -5.40
C ILE A 76 24.68 -2.35 -5.76
N ARG A 77 24.51 -1.19 -6.39
CA ARG A 77 25.62 -0.26 -6.66
C ARG A 77 26.26 0.29 -5.40
N LEU A 78 25.45 0.63 -4.39
CA LEU A 78 25.93 1.02 -3.07
C LEU A 78 26.72 -0.11 -2.41
N ILE A 79 26.13 -1.31 -2.30
CA ILE A 79 26.77 -2.48 -1.67
C ILE A 79 28.11 -2.79 -2.35
N ALA A 80 28.14 -2.83 -3.68
CA ALA A 80 29.34 -3.17 -4.44
C ALA A 80 30.49 -2.16 -4.30
N ASN A 81 30.19 -0.93 -3.87
CA ASN A 81 31.16 0.16 -3.75
C ASN A 81 31.19 0.75 -2.33
N PHE A 82 30.69 0.02 -1.33
CA PHE A 82 30.59 0.51 0.04
C PHE A 82 31.98 0.55 0.68
N HIS A 83 32.51 1.75 0.89
CA HIS A 83 33.75 2.01 1.62
C HIS A 83 33.75 3.45 2.13
N PHE A 84 34.35 3.68 3.30
CA PHE A 84 34.53 5.01 3.85
C PHE A 84 35.78 5.68 3.25
N LYS A 85 35.68 6.96 2.91
CA LYS A 85 36.84 7.78 2.58
C LYS A 85 37.49 8.30 3.86
N GLU A 86 38.76 8.69 3.80
CA GLU A 86 39.46 9.28 4.96
C GLU A 86 38.78 10.55 5.48
N GLU A 87 38.17 11.34 4.59
CA GLU A 87 37.37 12.51 4.96
C GLU A 87 36.12 12.10 5.77
N ASP A 88 35.45 11.01 5.39
CA ASP A 88 34.28 10.49 6.10
C ASP A 88 34.67 10.03 7.51
N ILE A 89 35.79 9.30 7.62
CA ILE A 89 36.32 8.81 8.90
C ILE A 89 36.69 9.98 9.82
N SER A 90 37.39 10.98 9.28
CA SER A 90 37.77 12.18 10.02
C SER A 90 36.54 12.93 10.55
N PHE A 91 35.48 13.02 9.73
CA PHE A 91 34.20 13.60 10.15
C PHE A 91 33.55 12.79 11.27
N ILE A 92 33.41 11.46 11.11
CA ILE A 92 32.80 10.59 12.13
C ILE A 92 33.58 10.69 13.45
N GLN A 93 34.91 10.70 13.42
CA GLN A 93 35.76 10.87 14.61
C GLN A 93 35.51 12.22 15.29
N SER A 94 35.32 13.31 14.53
CA SER A 94 35.02 14.62 15.09
C SER A 94 33.68 14.68 15.83
N VAL A 95 32.68 13.91 15.41
CA VAL A 95 31.35 13.86 16.04
C VAL A 95 31.22 12.77 17.11
N MET A 96 32.14 11.80 17.14
CA MET A 96 32.21 10.72 18.13
C MET A 96 33.58 10.69 18.86
N PRO A 97 34.01 11.78 19.51
CA PRO A 97 35.38 11.94 20.03
C PRO A 97 35.71 11.03 21.23
N THR A 98 34.72 10.36 21.82
CA THR A 98 34.89 9.46 22.97
C THR A 98 35.09 8.00 22.58
N CYS A 99 35.00 7.66 21.29
CA CYS A 99 35.21 6.30 20.80
C CYS A 99 36.71 6.01 20.65
N GLU A 100 37.11 4.75 20.86
CA GLU A 100 38.51 4.33 20.71
C GLU A 100 38.97 4.40 19.25
N ASP A 101 40.25 4.74 19.02
CA ASP A 101 40.81 4.93 17.68
C ASP A 101 40.72 3.67 16.81
N GLU A 102 40.80 2.49 17.42
CA GLU A 102 40.70 1.19 16.77
C GLU A 102 39.32 0.96 16.11
N PHE A 103 38.27 1.62 16.59
CA PHE A 103 36.96 1.58 15.92
C PHE A 103 37.00 2.31 14.57
N PHE A 104 37.72 3.43 14.48
CA PHE A 104 37.88 4.14 13.21
C PHE A 104 38.80 3.37 12.25
N GLU A 105 39.82 2.68 12.76
CA GLU A 105 40.61 1.71 11.98
C GLU A 105 39.77 0.53 11.46
N TYR A 106 38.79 0.08 12.25
CA TYR A 106 37.80 -0.88 11.79
C TYR A 106 36.94 -0.30 10.65
N LEU A 107 36.37 0.90 10.83
CA LEU A 107 35.53 1.54 9.79
C LEU A 107 36.29 1.75 8.47
N ARG A 108 37.58 2.12 8.50
CA ARG A 108 38.43 2.23 7.29
C ARG A 108 38.50 0.94 6.47
N LYS A 109 38.37 -0.21 7.13
CA LYS A 109 38.44 -1.55 6.51
C LYS A 109 37.08 -2.14 6.18
N VAL A 110 35.98 -1.48 6.58
CA VAL A 110 34.63 -1.97 6.32
C VAL A 110 34.36 -1.90 4.81
N ASP A 111 33.98 -3.05 4.27
CA ASP A 111 33.41 -3.20 2.94
C ASP A 111 32.23 -4.20 2.98
N CYS A 112 31.64 -4.49 1.82
CA CYS A 112 30.56 -5.47 1.69
C CYS A 112 31.02 -6.81 1.08
N SER A 113 32.30 -7.19 1.27
CA SER A 113 32.86 -8.43 0.70
C SER A 113 32.33 -9.72 1.36
N ASP A 114 31.82 -9.62 2.59
CA ASP A 114 31.15 -10.71 3.34
C ASP A 114 29.63 -10.44 3.52
N VAL A 115 29.06 -9.58 2.67
CA VAL A 115 27.62 -9.28 2.66
C VAL A 115 26.96 -9.99 1.49
N GLU A 116 25.88 -10.71 1.72
CA GLU A 116 25.04 -11.30 0.67
C GLU A 116 23.72 -10.54 0.56
N ALA A 117 23.30 -10.24 -0.67
CA ALA A 117 22.03 -9.58 -0.97
C ALA A 117 21.20 -10.43 -1.94
N TYR A 118 20.01 -10.79 -1.48
CA TYR A 118 18.98 -11.46 -2.27
C TYR A 118 17.79 -10.51 -2.41
N ALA A 119 17.17 -10.43 -3.57
CA ALA A 119 16.04 -9.52 -3.78
C ALA A 119 15.04 -10.07 -4.78
N VAL A 120 13.80 -9.59 -4.68
CA VAL A 120 12.81 -9.74 -5.73
C VAL A 120 13.30 -8.99 -6.97
N PRO A 121 13.14 -9.51 -8.20
CA PRO A 121 13.51 -8.77 -9.40
C PRO A 121 12.81 -7.40 -9.47
N GLU A 122 13.56 -6.35 -9.83
CA GLU A 122 13.02 -4.99 -9.98
C GLU A 122 11.90 -4.95 -11.02
N GLY A 123 10.82 -4.21 -10.74
CA GLY A 123 9.59 -4.18 -11.54
C GLY A 123 8.56 -5.24 -11.15
N SER A 124 8.85 -6.14 -10.21
CA SER A 124 7.87 -7.15 -9.78
C SER A 124 6.74 -6.53 -8.95
N VAL A 125 5.52 -7.07 -9.12
CA VAL A 125 4.42 -6.80 -8.18
C VAL A 125 4.72 -7.52 -6.86
N VAL A 126 4.67 -6.81 -5.74
CA VAL A 126 5.04 -7.28 -4.40
C VAL A 126 3.96 -6.90 -3.38
N PHE A 127 3.95 -7.61 -2.25
CA PHE A 127 2.90 -7.51 -1.24
C PHE A 127 3.46 -7.32 0.16
N PRO A 128 2.66 -6.76 1.09
CA PRO A 128 3.09 -6.52 2.46
C PRO A 128 3.63 -7.78 3.14
N MET A 129 4.59 -7.59 4.05
CA MET A 129 5.24 -8.62 4.87
C MET A 129 6.13 -9.62 4.12
N VAL A 130 6.06 -9.68 2.78
CA VAL A 130 7.00 -10.47 1.98
C VAL A 130 8.33 -9.70 1.86
N PRO A 131 9.48 -10.32 2.17
CA PRO A 131 10.78 -9.70 1.94
C PRO A 131 10.95 -9.24 0.48
N LEU A 132 11.20 -7.95 0.30
CA LEU A 132 11.64 -7.34 -0.95
C LEU A 132 13.12 -7.65 -1.20
N MET A 133 13.90 -7.59 -0.12
CA MET A 133 15.32 -7.83 -0.11
C MET A 133 15.71 -8.48 1.22
N ARG A 134 16.64 -9.43 1.17
CA ARG A 134 17.34 -9.99 2.32
C ARG A 134 18.80 -9.61 2.23
N VAL A 135 19.35 -9.13 3.34
CA VAL A 135 20.76 -8.81 3.49
C VAL A 135 21.32 -9.67 4.62
N GLU A 136 22.41 -10.39 4.34
CA GLU A 136 23.07 -11.29 5.28
C GLU A 136 24.56 -10.94 5.37
N GLY A 137 25.17 -10.96 6.55
CA GLY A 137 26.60 -10.64 6.70
C GLY A 137 26.97 -10.22 8.13
N PRO A 138 28.17 -9.63 8.33
CA PRO A 138 28.60 -9.12 9.62
C PRO A 138 27.65 -8.07 10.19
N LEU A 139 27.19 -8.27 11.44
CA LEU A 139 26.14 -7.50 12.09
C LEU A 139 26.30 -5.98 11.94
N ALA A 140 27.49 -5.45 12.23
CA ALA A 140 27.72 -4.01 12.16
C ALA A 140 27.62 -3.47 10.73
N VAL A 141 28.08 -4.23 9.73
CA VAL A 141 28.06 -3.81 8.32
C VAL A 141 26.62 -3.83 7.78
N VAL A 142 25.89 -4.92 7.98
CA VAL A 142 24.50 -5.02 7.51
C VAL A 142 23.54 -4.10 8.25
N GLN A 143 23.90 -3.66 9.46
CA GLN A 143 23.20 -2.62 10.21
C GLN A 143 23.43 -1.22 9.59
N LEU A 144 24.67 -0.88 9.21
CA LEU A 144 25.00 0.39 8.55
C LEU A 144 24.29 0.55 7.18
N LEU A 145 23.94 -0.55 6.53
CA LEU A 145 23.19 -0.56 5.27
C LEU A 145 21.68 -0.25 5.43
N GLU A 146 21.11 -0.29 6.65
CA GLU A 146 19.67 -0.11 6.88
C GLU A 146 19.15 1.20 6.31
N THR A 147 19.65 2.35 6.80
CA THR A 147 19.16 3.67 6.44
C THR A 147 19.22 3.93 4.92
N PRO A 148 20.37 3.71 4.22
CA PRO A 148 20.43 3.99 2.79
C PRO A 148 19.56 3.03 1.96
N ILE A 149 19.50 1.73 2.28
CA ILE A 149 18.63 0.78 1.56
C ILE A 149 17.15 1.17 1.73
N VAL A 150 16.73 1.48 2.95
CA VAL A 150 15.35 1.90 3.24
C VAL A 150 15.00 3.19 2.49
N ASN A 151 15.93 4.13 2.38
CA ASN A 151 15.74 5.38 1.64
C ASN A 151 15.57 5.11 0.12
N LEU A 152 16.49 4.35 -0.47
CA LEU A 152 16.50 4.04 -1.90
C LEU A 152 15.27 3.26 -2.36
N VAL A 153 14.79 2.31 -1.54
CA VAL A 153 13.64 1.46 -1.90
C VAL A 153 12.30 2.14 -1.66
N ASN A 154 12.15 2.89 -0.56
CA ASN A 154 10.86 3.51 -0.21
C ASN A 154 10.34 4.40 -1.33
N TYR A 155 11.15 5.38 -1.75
CA TYR A 155 10.73 6.36 -2.74
C TYR A 155 10.55 5.72 -4.12
N ALA A 156 11.50 4.88 -4.52
CA ALA A 156 11.48 4.19 -5.80
C ALA A 156 10.22 3.33 -6.00
N SER A 157 9.91 2.48 -5.03
CA SER A 157 8.75 1.58 -5.10
C SER A 157 7.44 2.37 -5.04
N LEU A 158 7.38 3.43 -4.25
CA LEU A 158 6.21 4.30 -4.13
C LEU A 158 5.90 5.03 -5.44
N VAL A 159 6.89 5.69 -6.05
CA VAL A 159 6.73 6.42 -7.32
C VAL A 159 6.40 5.47 -8.46
N THR A 160 7.08 4.33 -8.54
CA THR A 160 6.79 3.30 -9.56
C THR A 160 5.35 2.81 -9.46
N THR A 161 4.87 2.55 -8.23
CA THR A 161 3.48 2.15 -7.98
C THR A 161 2.51 3.25 -8.35
N ASN A 162 2.80 4.50 -7.99
CA ASN A 162 1.95 5.64 -8.34
C ASN A 162 1.82 5.79 -9.87
N ALA A 163 2.94 5.70 -10.59
CA ALA A 163 2.98 5.76 -12.04
C ALA A 163 2.18 4.63 -12.71
N ALA A 164 2.27 3.40 -12.20
CA ALA A 164 1.49 2.26 -12.69
C ALA A 164 -0.01 2.44 -12.48
N ARG A 165 -0.42 3.04 -11.37
CA ARG A 165 -1.84 3.36 -11.13
C ARG A 165 -2.36 4.41 -12.10
N HIS A 166 -1.57 5.45 -12.39
CA HIS A 166 -1.91 6.43 -13.42
C HIS A 166 -1.99 5.79 -14.81
N ARG A 167 -1.05 4.91 -15.17
CA ARG A 167 -1.09 4.11 -16.40
C ARG A 167 -2.35 3.26 -16.49
N PHE A 168 -2.75 2.62 -15.39
CA PHE A 168 -3.97 1.80 -15.36
C PHE A 168 -5.22 2.63 -15.68
N VAL A 169 -5.37 3.82 -15.09
CA VAL A 169 -6.51 4.70 -15.34
C VAL A 169 -6.47 5.34 -16.73
N ALA A 170 -5.32 5.83 -17.18
CA ALA A 170 -5.18 6.44 -18.50
C ALA A 170 -5.35 5.44 -19.66
N GLY A 171 -5.11 4.16 -19.40
CA GLY A 171 -5.17 3.10 -20.40
C GLY A 171 -3.87 2.93 -21.20
N LYS A 172 -3.79 1.84 -21.96
CA LYS A 172 -2.58 1.45 -22.72
C LYS A 172 -2.30 2.32 -23.94
N MET A 173 -3.34 2.96 -24.50
CA MET A 173 -3.25 3.69 -25.77
C MET A 173 -2.83 5.16 -25.62
N LYS A 174 -3.05 5.75 -24.45
CA LYS A 174 -2.73 7.16 -24.20
C LYS A 174 -1.24 7.34 -23.92
N ILE A 175 -0.67 8.45 -24.34
CA ILE A 175 0.72 8.78 -24.03
C ILE A 175 0.77 9.42 -22.64
N LEU A 176 1.67 8.95 -21.77
CA LEU A 176 1.89 9.54 -20.45
C LEU A 176 3.27 10.18 -20.38
N LEU A 177 3.30 11.46 -19.98
CA LEU A 177 4.48 12.30 -19.91
C LEU A 177 4.71 12.74 -18.45
N GLU A 178 5.90 12.50 -17.92
CA GLU A 178 6.29 12.93 -16.57
C GLU A 178 6.85 14.36 -16.63
N PHE A 179 6.11 15.32 -16.08
CA PHE A 179 6.41 16.77 -16.09
C PHE A 179 6.59 17.37 -14.68
N GLY A 180 6.97 16.54 -13.71
CA GLY A 180 6.99 16.85 -12.29
C GLY A 180 8.29 17.45 -11.76
N LEU A 181 9.39 17.45 -12.52
CA LEU A 181 10.71 17.90 -12.06
C LEU A 181 10.68 19.17 -11.20
N ARG A 182 9.95 20.20 -11.62
CA ARG A 182 9.88 21.50 -10.91
C ARG A 182 9.20 21.47 -9.53
N ARG A 183 8.53 20.36 -9.18
CA ARG A 183 7.84 20.14 -7.89
C ARG A 183 8.41 18.96 -7.12
N ALA A 184 9.39 18.26 -7.68
CA ALA A 184 9.99 17.10 -7.04
C ALA A 184 10.71 17.48 -5.75
N GLN A 185 10.86 16.52 -4.84
CA GLN A 185 11.47 16.72 -3.52
C GLN A 185 13.00 16.71 -3.64
N GLY A 186 13.57 17.86 -3.98
CA GLY A 186 15.01 18.06 -4.18
C GLY A 186 15.52 17.56 -5.54
N PRO A 187 16.78 17.87 -5.89
CA PRO A 187 17.34 17.54 -7.22
C PRO A 187 17.34 16.04 -7.53
N ASP A 188 17.73 15.21 -6.55
CA ASP A 188 17.73 13.75 -6.72
C ASP A 188 16.31 13.18 -6.81
N GLY A 189 15.37 13.71 -6.01
CA GLY A 189 13.96 13.33 -6.10
C GLY A 189 13.39 13.53 -7.49
N GLY A 190 13.80 14.58 -8.22
CA GLY A 190 13.39 14.81 -9.61
C GLY A 190 13.95 13.80 -10.61
N ILE A 191 15.26 13.51 -10.53
CA ILE A 191 15.94 12.58 -11.45
C ILE A 191 15.47 11.14 -11.22
N SER A 192 15.44 10.71 -9.96
CA SER A 192 14.98 9.38 -9.58
C SER A 192 13.50 9.17 -9.90
N ALA A 193 12.64 10.18 -9.67
CA ALA A 193 11.23 10.09 -10.04
C ALA A 193 11.02 9.77 -11.51
N SER A 194 11.74 10.45 -12.42
CA SER A 194 11.61 10.21 -13.86
C SER A 194 11.94 8.77 -14.24
N ARG A 195 12.99 8.18 -13.64
CA ARG A 195 13.36 6.75 -13.83
C ARG A 195 12.24 5.82 -13.40
N TYR A 196 11.73 6.01 -12.19
CA TYR A 196 10.71 5.14 -11.60
C TYR A 196 9.32 5.33 -12.22
N CYS A 197 8.98 6.53 -12.69
CA CYS A 197 7.77 6.77 -13.48
C CYS A 197 7.81 6.01 -14.81
N TYR A 198 8.97 6.00 -15.47
CA TYR A 198 9.17 5.25 -16.71
C TYR A 198 8.99 3.74 -16.51
N ILE A 199 9.56 3.17 -15.44
CA ILE A 199 9.34 1.77 -15.05
C ILE A 199 7.85 1.50 -14.80
N GLY A 200 7.16 2.40 -14.09
CA GLY A 200 5.73 2.32 -13.81
C GLY A 200 4.84 2.48 -15.03
N GLY A 201 5.39 2.80 -16.21
CA GLY A 201 4.68 2.77 -17.48
C GLY A 201 4.48 4.13 -18.14
N PHE A 202 5.10 5.21 -17.66
CA PHE A 202 5.16 6.47 -18.40
C PHE A 202 6.06 6.35 -19.63
N ASP A 203 5.79 7.14 -20.66
CA ASP A 203 6.41 6.99 -21.99
C ASP A 203 7.61 7.90 -22.19
N ALA A 204 7.61 9.06 -21.54
CA ALA A 204 8.66 10.06 -21.66
C ALA A 204 8.69 11.00 -20.45
N THR A 205 9.75 11.79 -20.33
CA THR A 205 9.93 12.81 -19.30
C THR A 205 10.34 14.16 -19.91
N SER A 206 10.07 15.26 -19.21
CA SER A 206 10.68 16.56 -19.51
C SER A 206 12.05 16.76 -18.85
N ASN A 207 12.46 15.84 -17.97
CA ASN A 207 13.71 15.92 -17.22
C ASN A 207 14.92 15.53 -18.09
N VAL A 208 15.63 16.53 -18.59
CA VAL A 208 16.81 16.37 -19.45
C VAL A 208 17.92 15.55 -18.77
N ALA A 209 18.14 15.73 -17.47
CA ALA A 209 19.16 14.98 -16.74
C ALA A 209 18.82 13.48 -16.67
N ALA A 210 17.56 13.14 -16.44
CA ALA A 210 17.10 11.74 -16.46
C ALA A 210 17.19 11.13 -17.87
N GLY A 211 16.86 11.89 -18.93
CA GLY A 211 17.03 11.44 -20.30
C GLY A 211 18.49 11.16 -20.65
N ASN A 212 19.43 12.01 -20.21
CA ASN A 212 20.86 11.80 -20.42
C ASN A 212 21.42 10.61 -19.63
N LEU A 213 21.02 10.44 -18.37
CA LEU A 213 21.54 9.38 -17.49
C LEU A 213 20.98 8.00 -17.81
N PHE A 214 19.69 7.93 -18.14
CA PHE A 214 18.96 6.67 -18.23
C PHE A 214 18.43 6.35 -19.63
N GLY A 215 18.64 7.22 -20.62
CA GLY A 215 18.14 7.03 -21.98
C GLY A 215 16.62 7.16 -22.12
N ILE A 216 15.94 7.75 -21.12
CA ILE A 216 14.49 7.93 -21.15
C ILE A 216 14.11 8.92 -22.27
N PRO A 217 13.11 8.62 -23.10
CA PRO A 217 12.66 9.54 -24.14
C PRO A 217 12.29 10.91 -23.57
N LEU A 218 12.81 11.97 -24.21
CA LEU A 218 12.51 13.34 -23.84
C LEU A 218 11.31 13.89 -24.62
N ARG A 219 10.41 14.58 -23.91
CA ARG A 219 9.28 15.31 -24.47
C ARG A 219 9.13 16.66 -23.77
N GLY A 220 8.85 17.68 -24.55
CA GLY A 220 8.64 19.05 -24.08
C GLY A 220 8.07 19.91 -25.19
N THR A 221 7.54 21.07 -24.79
CA THR A 221 6.98 22.10 -25.68
C THR A 221 7.52 23.45 -25.20
N HIS A 222 6.91 24.56 -25.62
CA HIS A 222 7.13 25.85 -24.97
C HIS A 222 6.21 26.08 -23.76
N SER A 223 6.48 27.15 -23.00
CA SER A 223 5.76 27.57 -21.79
C SER A 223 4.91 28.82 -22.05
N HIS A 224 4.03 29.17 -21.10
CA HIS A 224 3.28 30.44 -21.15
C HIS A 224 4.21 31.65 -21.20
N ALA A 225 5.33 31.62 -20.48
CA ALA A 225 6.31 32.70 -20.47
C ALA A 225 6.88 33.00 -21.87
N PHE A 226 7.05 31.96 -22.70
CA PHE A 226 7.47 32.14 -24.10
C PHE A 226 6.37 32.79 -24.95
N VAL A 227 5.09 32.43 -24.74
CA VAL A 227 3.99 33.06 -25.50
C VAL A 227 3.84 34.53 -25.08
N SER A 228 3.85 34.80 -23.77
CA SER A 228 3.67 36.13 -23.21
C SER A 228 4.87 37.06 -23.38
N SER A 229 6.03 36.57 -23.84
CA SER A 229 7.20 37.42 -24.09
C SER A 229 7.10 38.23 -25.37
N TYR A 230 6.18 37.89 -26.28
CA TYR A 230 5.95 38.63 -27.51
C TYR A 230 4.88 39.69 -27.27
N MET A 231 5.16 40.94 -27.65
CA MET A 231 4.20 42.05 -27.60
C MET A 231 3.58 42.34 -28.97
N SER A 232 4.29 42.02 -30.05
CA SER A 232 3.79 42.24 -31.41
C SER A 232 4.41 41.31 -32.45
N ILE A 233 3.81 41.28 -33.64
CA ILE A 233 4.27 40.53 -34.82
C ILE A 233 5.63 41.02 -35.36
N ASN A 234 6.06 42.22 -34.97
CA ASN A 234 7.30 42.85 -35.44
C ASN A 234 8.55 42.35 -34.70
N GLU A 235 8.40 41.63 -33.60
CA GLU A 235 9.52 41.09 -32.82
C GLU A 235 10.15 39.83 -33.46
N VAL A 236 9.47 39.22 -34.43
CA VAL A 236 10.02 38.10 -35.21
C VAL A 236 10.97 38.66 -36.25
N SER A 237 12.28 38.57 -35.97
CA SER A 237 13.34 39.15 -36.80
C SER A 237 13.59 38.38 -38.09
N ASP A 238 13.88 37.08 -37.98
CA ASP A 238 13.96 36.18 -39.13
C ASP A 238 12.62 35.48 -39.35
N LYS A 239 12.00 35.75 -40.50
CA LYS A 239 10.70 35.18 -40.88
C LYS A 239 10.85 34.13 -41.97
N SER A 240 12.09 33.82 -42.38
CA SER A 240 12.32 32.90 -43.48
C SER A 240 12.26 31.44 -43.01
N LEU A 241 11.52 30.60 -43.74
CA LEU A 241 11.46 29.16 -43.48
C LEU A 241 11.72 28.39 -44.77
N ARG A 242 12.75 27.55 -44.73
CA ARG A 242 13.03 26.62 -45.83
C ARG A 242 12.04 25.46 -45.78
N SER A 243 11.47 25.10 -46.92
CA SER A 243 10.61 23.93 -47.10
C SER A 243 11.29 22.63 -46.67
N TYR A 244 10.48 21.61 -46.32
CA TYR A 244 10.94 20.32 -45.81
C TYR A 244 11.86 19.57 -46.79
N ASP A 245 11.58 19.67 -48.10
CA ASP A 245 12.41 19.09 -49.17
C ASP A 245 13.69 19.89 -49.44
N GLY A 246 13.82 21.09 -48.86
CA GLY A 246 14.93 22.00 -49.05
C GLY A 246 14.93 22.75 -50.40
N LEU A 247 13.92 22.60 -51.25
CA LEU A 247 13.91 23.14 -52.61
C LEU A 247 13.49 24.62 -52.66
N THR A 248 12.60 25.04 -51.76
CA THR A 248 12.08 26.40 -51.72
C THR A 248 12.26 27.05 -50.34
N THR A 249 12.28 28.37 -50.30
CA THR A 249 12.31 29.14 -49.05
C THR A 249 11.16 30.13 -49.04
N CYS A 250 10.26 30.00 -48.07
CA CYS A 250 9.29 31.03 -47.74
C CYS A 250 10.05 32.21 -47.12
N LYS A 251 10.01 33.38 -47.74
CA LYS A 251 10.71 34.57 -47.23
C LYS A 251 10.05 35.17 -45.99
N ASP A 252 8.74 34.97 -45.86
CA ASP A 252 7.95 35.49 -44.75
C ASP A 252 6.85 34.49 -44.36
N PHE A 253 7.22 33.56 -43.49
CA PHE A 253 6.36 32.55 -42.92
C PHE A 253 5.22 33.15 -42.09
N LEU A 254 5.47 34.29 -41.46
CA LEU A 254 4.50 34.95 -40.60
C LEU A 254 3.36 35.55 -41.41
N SER A 255 3.67 36.15 -42.56
CA SER A 255 2.67 36.57 -43.54
C SER A 255 1.88 35.39 -44.12
N LEU A 256 2.51 34.23 -44.31
CA LEU A 256 1.83 33.00 -44.73
C LEU A 256 0.86 32.50 -43.65
N ALA A 257 1.28 32.45 -42.39
CA ALA A 257 0.42 32.09 -41.27
C ALA A 257 -0.76 33.08 -41.13
N TRP A 258 -0.52 34.37 -41.28
CA TRP A 258 -1.58 35.38 -41.25
C TRP A 258 -2.59 35.22 -42.40
N THR A 259 -2.10 34.86 -43.60
CA THR A 259 -2.97 34.54 -44.75
C THR A 259 -3.87 33.35 -44.45
N TRP A 260 -3.36 32.31 -43.80
CA TRP A 260 -4.15 31.17 -43.36
C TRP A 260 -5.14 31.52 -42.25
N LEU A 261 -4.75 32.38 -41.31
CA LEU A 261 -5.66 32.85 -40.26
C LEU A 261 -6.87 33.58 -40.86
N ASN A 262 -6.66 34.47 -41.82
CA ASN A 262 -7.76 35.16 -42.51
C ASN A 262 -8.67 34.18 -43.26
N LYS A 263 -8.10 33.17 -43.93
CA LYS A 263 -8.88 32.11 -44.59
C LYS A 263 -9.73 31.32 -43.60
N LEU A 264 -9.17 30.98 -42.43
CA LEU A 264 -9.89 30.27 -41.37
C LEU A 264 -11.02 31.11 -40.78
N GLN A 265 -10.84 32.42 -40.61
CA GLN A 265 -11.87 33.32 -40.11
C GLN A 265 -13.02 33.54 -41.10
N LEU A 266 -12.76 33.42 -42.40
CA LEU A 266 -13.75 33.56 -43.48
C LEU A 266 -14.46 32.25 -43.85
N SER A 267 -14.04 31.12 -43.28
CA SER A 267 -14.61 29.80 -43.55
C SER A 267 -16.09 29.74 -43.15
N GLU A 268 -16.93 29.19 -44.04
CA GLU A 268 -18.35 28.93 -43.75
C GLU A 268 -18.54 27.78 -42.75
N SER A 269 -17.62 26.81 -42.70
CA SER A 269 -17.72 25.66 -41.79
C SER A 269 -17.26 25.98 -40.37
N LEU A 270 -16.49 27.06 -40.21
CA LEU A 270 -15.95 27.58 -38.95
C LEU A 270 -16.55 28.96 -38.61
N GLN A 271 -17.59 29.39 -39.34
CA GLN A 271 -18.17 30.72 -39.26
C GLN A 271 -18.73 31.01 -37.85
N GLY A 272 -18.32 32.13 -37.26
CA GLY A 272 -18.73 32.55 -35.91
C GLY A 272 -17.97 31.86 -34.76
N VAL A 273 -17.09 30.89 -35.05
CA VAL A 273 -16.21 30.27 -34.04
C VAL A 273 -14.96 31.12 -33.81
N PHE A 274 -14.43 31.73 -34.88
CA PHE A 274 -13.19 32.49 -34.86
C PHE A 274 -13.44 33.99 -35.11
N GLY A 275 -13.18 34.81 -34.11
CA GLY A 275 -13.17 36.28 -34.20
C GLY A 275 -11.74 36.82 -34.31
N GLU A 276 -11.51 38.03 -33.80
CA GLU A 276 -10.15 38.56 -33.64
C GLU A 276 -9.34 37.73 -32.63
N THR A 277 -8.16 37.27 -33.06
CA THR A 277 -7.22 36.49 -32.23
C THR A 277 -6.12 37.39 -31.68
N ASN A 278 -5.41 36.93 -30.64
CA ASN A 278 -4.25 37.64 -30.14
C ASN A 278 -3.08 37.54 -31.16
N GLN A 279 -2.65 38.68 -31.70
CA GLN A 279 -1.59 38.75 -32.69
C GLN A 279 -0.20 38.41 -32.12
N SER A 280 0.06 38.71 -30.85
CA SER A 280 1.34 38.38 -30.23
C SER A 280 1.46 36.88 -29.95
N GLU A 281 0.34 36.20 -29.67
CA GLU A 281 0.28 34.74 -29.60
C GLU A 281 0.57 34.10 -30.97
N LEU A 282 0.00 34.62 -32.07
CA LEU A 282 0.34 34.19 -33.42
C LEU A 282 1.83 34.38 -33.73
N ALA A 283 2.40 35.52 -33.31
CA ALA A 283 3.82 35.81 -33.47
C ALA A 283 4.70 34.81 -32.71
N ALA A 284 4.35 34.49 -31.46
CA ALA A 284 5.03 33.50 -30.65
C ALA A 284 4.98 32.11 -31.29
N PHE A 285 3.80 31.66 -31.73
CA PHE A 285 3.65 30.35 -32.39
C PHE A 285 4.43 30.27 -33.68
N SER A 286 4.37 31.31 -34.50
CA SER A 286 5.13 31.38 -35.75
C SER A 286 6.64 31.37 -35.49
N SER A 287 7.10 32.10 -34.47
CA SER A 287 8.50 32.11 -34.06
C SER A 287 8.97 30.73 -33.58
N TYR A 288 8.13 30.02 -32.82
CA TYR A 288 8.44 28.65 -32.39
C TYR A 288 8.45 27.67 -33.57
N ALA A 289 7.51 27.80 -34.51
CA ALA A 289 7.45 27.00 -35.73
C ALA A 289 8.65 27.25 -36.67
N LEU A 290 9.15 28.49 -36.75
CA LEU A 290 10.37 28.83 -37.48
C LEU A 290 11.60 28.10 -36.91
N ALA A 291 11.70 28.02 -35.59
CA ALA A 291 12.80 27.31 -34.91
C ALA A 291 12.65 25.78 -34.94
N PHE A 292 11.42 25.27 -34.83
CA PHE A 292 11.12 23.85 -34.67
C PHE A 292 10.02 23.35 -35.62
N PRO A 293 10.20 23.47 -36.95
CA PRO A 293 9.13 23.22 -37.92
C PRO A 293 8.67 21.75 -37.95
N ASN A 294 9.55 20.81 -37.63
CA ASN A 294 9.25 19.37 -37.58
C ASN A 294 8.51 18.92 -36.30
N ASN A 295 8.53 19.73 -35.25
CA ASN A 295 8.05 19.33 -33.91
C ASN A 295 7.14 20.40 -33.29
N PHE A 296 6.49 21.23 -34.12
CA PHE A 296 5.68 22.33 -33.65
C PHE A 296 4.47 21.83 -32.84
N LEU A 297 4.45 22.11 -31.54
CA LEU A 297 3.34 21.84 -30.63
C LEU A 297 3.03 23.12 -29.84
N ALA A 298 1.80 23.62 -29.97
CA ALA A 298 1.41 24.91 -29.40
C ALA A 298 0.71 24.79 -28.05
N LEU A 299 1.11 25.62 -27.07
CA LEU A 299 0.36 25.87 -25.84
C LEU A 299 -0.74 26.91 -26.10
N VAL A 300 -1.99 26.48 -26.15
CA VAL A 300 -3.09 27.27 -26.73
C VAL A 300 -3.96 28.02 -25.71
N ASP A 301 -3.68 27.90 -24.42
CA ASP A 301 -4.50 28.45 -23.35
C ASP A 301 -3.87 29.65 -22.62
N THR A 302 -3.00 30.40 -23.30
CA THR A 302 -2.38 31.60 -22.71
C THR A 302 -3.38 32.76 -22.58
N TYR A 303 -4.23 32.96 -23.59
CA TYR A 303 -5.24 34.02 -23.59
C TYR A 303 -6.67 33.45 -23.64
N ASP A 304 -6.99 32.72 -24.71
CA ASP A 304 -8.28 32.04 -24.89
C ASP A 304 -8.10 30.87 -25.86
N VAL A 305 -8.48 29.66 -25.42
CA VAL A 305 -8.28 28.42 -26.18
C VAL A 305 -9.03 28.43 -27.51
N ILE A 306 -10.32 28.77 -27.48
CA ILE A 306 -11.22 28.62 -28.63
C ILE A 306 -11.12 29.84 -29.54
N ARG A 307 -11.04 31.03 -28.96
CA ARG A 307 -11.08 32.31 -29.68
C ARG A 307 -9.72 32.78 -30.18
N SER A 308 -8.61 32.28 -29.62
CA SER A 308 -7.27 32.75 -29.99
C SER A 308 -6.29 31.60 -30.27
N GLY A 309 -6.05 30.72 -29.29
CA GLY A 309 -4.97 29.75 -29.36
C GLY A 309 -5.16 28.68 -30.45
N ILE A 310 -6.32 28.02 -30.49
CA ILE A 310 -6.63 27.04 -31.56
C ILE A 310 -6.62 27.69 -32.95
N PRO A 311 -7.28 28.85 -33.19
CA PRO A 311 -7.18 29.55 -34.47
C PRO A 311 -5.73 29.83 -34.90
N ASN A 312 -4.93 30.40 -34.00
CA ASN A 312 -3.53 30.74 -34.26
C ASN A 312 -2.70 29.48 -34.52
N PHE A 313 -2.93 28.40 -33.77
CA PHE A 313 -2.29 27.11 -34.02
C PHE A 313 -2.65 26.57 -35.40
N CYS A 314 -3.94 26.54 -35.77
CA CYS A 314 -4.39 26.06 -37.06
C CYS A 314 -3.74 26.86 -38.19
N ALA A 315 -3.72 28.18 -38.09
CA ALA A 315 -3.08 29.05 -39.08
C ALA A 315 -1.59 28.71 -39.30
N VAL A 316 -0.83 28.55 -38.22
CA VAL A 316 0.60 28.18 -38.27
C VAL A 316 0.79 26.75 -38.77
N ALA A 317 -0.04 25.79 -38.35
CA ALA A 317 0.04 24.40 -38.78
C ALA A 317 -0.26 24.24 -40.28
N LEU A 318 -1.21 25.00 -40.82
CA LEU A 318 -1.51 25.04 -42.25
C LEU A 318 -0.37 25.67 -43.06
N ALA A 319 0.21 26.77 -42.57
CA ALA A 319 1.39 27.38 -43.17
C ALA A 319 2.59 26.42 -43.18
N LEU A 320 2.79 25.63 -42.12
CA LEU A 320 3.81 24.57 -42.09
C LEU A 320 3.52 23.48 -43.12
N ASN A 321 2.25 23.07 -43.26
CA ASN A 321 1.83 22.06 -44.22
C ASN A 321 2.09 22.48 -45.68
N ASP A 322 1.88 23.75 -46.04
CA ASP A 322 2.23 24.29 -47.37
C ASP A 322 3.72 24.16 -47.68
N LEU A 323 4.57 24.12 -46.65
CA LEU A 323 6.02 23.96 -46.77
C LEU A 323 6.49 22.51 -46.58
N GLY A 324 5.56 21.55 -46.52
CA GLY A 324 5.83 20.12 -46.37
C GLY A 324 6.13 19.66 -44.95
N TYR A 325 5.98 20.52 -43.95
CA TYR A 325 6.13 20.15 -42.54
C TYR A 325 4.81 19.67 -41.94
N LYS A 326 4.92 18.90 -40.86
CA LYS A 326 3.76 18.44 -40.09
C LYS A 326 3.84 18.93 -38.65
N ALA A 327 2.86 19.72 -38.24
CA ALA A 327 2.70 20.09 -36.84
C ALA A 327 2.37 18.86 -35.99
N SER A 328 2.83 18.88 -34.73
CA SER A 328 2.63 17.79 -33.77
C SER A 328 1.25 17.85 -33.12
N GLY A 329 0.78 19.05 -32.74
CA GLY A 329 -0.51 19.22 -32.08
C GLY A 329 -0.57 20.38 -31.08
N ILE A 330 -1.43 20.28 -30.08
CA ILE A 330 -1.67 21.32 -29.06
C ILE A 330 -1.48 20.81 -27.63
N ARG A 331 -1.25 21.74 -26.69
CA ARG A 331 -1.31 21.51 -25.24
C ARG A 331 -2.38 22.41 -24.60
N LEU A 332 -3.23 21.79 -23.78
CA LEU A 332 -4.19 22.43 -22.88
C LEU A 332 -3.67 22.30 -21.44
N ASP A 333 -3.56 23.40 -20.70
CA ASP A 333 -3.05 23.43 -19.31
C ASP A 333 -4.07 24.08 -18.33
N SER A 334 -5.30 24.34 -18.77
CA SER A 334 -6.34 24.97 -17.94
C SER A 334 -7.73 24.80 -18.56
N GLY A 335 -8.76 25.18 -17.79
CA GLY A 335 -10.17 25.09 -18.18
C GLY A 335 -10.74 23.67 -18.05
N ASP A 336 -11.94 23.47 -18.61
CA ASP A 336 -12.57 22.14 -18.70
C ASP A 336 -11.89 21.34 -19.81
N LEU A 337 -10.90 20.52 -19.43
CA LEU A 337 -10.07 19.76 -20.35
C LEU A 337 -10.89 18.79 -21.22
N ALA A 338 -11.98 18.20 -20.71
CA ALA A 338 -12.82 17.31 -21.49
C ALA A 338 -13.54 18.10 -22.59
N TYR A 339 -14.27 19.15 -22.21
CA TYR A 339 -14.97 20.02 -23.15
C TYR A 339 -14.02 20.61 -24.20
N LEU A 340 -12.91 21.22 -23.76
CA LEU A 340 -11.94 21.86 -24.65
C LEU A 340 -11.29 20.87 -25.61
N SER A 341 -11.00 19.64 -25.16
CA SER A 341 -10.45 18.60 -26.06
C SER A 341 -11.44 18.19 -27.15
N ILE A 342 -12.73 18.10 -26.82
CA ILE A 342 -13.80 17.73 -27.76
C ILE A 342 -13.99 18.84 -28.78
N GLU A 343 -14.06 20.10 -28.35
CA GLU A 343 -14.19 21.23 -29.26
C GLU A 343 -12.96 21.40 -30.16
N ALA A 344 -11.74 21.25 -29.61
CA ALA A 344 -10.52 21.25 -30.40
C ALA A 344 -10.54 20.16 -31.48
N ARG A 345 -10.97 18.93 -31.13
CA ARG A 345 -11.08 17.84 -32.09
C ARG A 345 -12.11 18.11 -33.19
N LYS A 346 -13.26 18.69 -32.86
CA LYS A 346 -14.28 19.08 -33.84
C LYS A 346 -13.71 20.08 -34.84
N ILE A 347 -13.02 21.11 -34.34
CA ILE A 347 -12.35 22.12 -35.18
C ILE A 347 -11.32 21.46 -36.08
N PHE A 348 -10.45 20.58 -35.57
CA PHE A 348 -9.44 19.90 -36.38
C PHE A 348 -10.06 19.04 -37.49
N ARG A 349 -11.16 18.34 -37.22
CA ARG A 349 -11.90 17.56 -38.23
C ARG A 349 -12.56 18.47 -39.28
N ALA A 350 -13.07 19.64 -38.89
CA ALA A 350 -13.63 20.62 -39.81
C ALA A 350 -12.55 21.19 -40.75
N VAL A 351 -11.40 21.60 -40.19
CA VAL A 351 -10.23 22.07 -40.96
C VAL A 351 -9.73 20.99 -41.93
N GLU A 352 -9.60 19.74 -41.49
CA GLU A 352 -9.22 18.61 -42.35
C GLU A 352 -10.16 18.47 -43.55
N LYS A 353 -11.48 18.53 -43.29
CA LYS A 353 -12.51 18.35 -44.32
C LYS A 353 -12.56 19.50 -45.31
N GLU A 354 -12.47 20.74 -44.83
CA GLU A 354 -12.60 21.93 -45.66
C GLU A 354 -11.38 22.17 -46.54
N PHE A 355 -10.17 22.01 -45.98
CA PHE A 355 -8.93 22.28 -46.69
C PHE A 355 -8.25 21.03 -47.24
N ASN A 356 -8.86 19.85 -47.06
CA ASN A 356 -8.42 18.55 -47.55
C ASN A 356 -6.99 18.17 -47.12
N ILE A 357 -6.68 18.35 -45.83
CA ILE A 357 -5.35 18.09 -45.25
C ILE A 357 -5.40 16.83 -44.40
N LEU A 358 -5.03 15.72 -45.03
CA LEU A 358 -5.12 14.39 -44.45
C LEU A 358 -4.37 14.28 -43.10
N GLY A 359 -5.09 13.80 -42.10
CA GLY A 359 -4.55 13.56 -40.76
C GLY A 359 -4.59 14.77 -39.82
N PHE A 360 -5.03 15.94 -40.27
CA PHE A 360 -5.16 17.13 -39.42
C PHE A 360 -6.18 16.91 -38.28
N GLY A 361 -7.30 16.23 -38.53
CA GLY A 361 -8.29 15.86 -37.53
C GLY A 361 -7.76 14.91 -36.43
N LYS A 362 -6.59 14.29 -36.64
CA LYS A 362 -5.91 13.40 -35.69
C LYS A 362 -4.66 14.03 -35.06
N MET A 363 -4.49 15.35 -35.13
CA MET A 363 -3.45 16.09 -34.41
C MET A 363 -3.46 15.74 -32.92
N ILE A 364 -2.29 15.65 -32.30
CA ILE A 364 -2.18 15.23 -30.89
C ILE A 364 -2.76 16.33 -29.98
N ILE A 365 -3.67 15.96 -29.10
CA ILE A 365 -4.12 16.83 -28.01
C ILE A 365 -3.44 16.37 -26.73
N THR A 366 -2.56 17.21 -26.19
CA THR A 366 -1.92 16.99 -24.89
C THR A 366 -2.66 17.79 -23.82
N ALA A 367 -2.98 17.17 -22.68
CA ALA A 367 -3.50 17.89 -21.53
C ALA A 367 -2.51 17.81 -20.36
N SER A 368 -2.32 18.91 -19.67
CA SER A 368 -1.63 19.01 -18.38
C SER A 368 -2.47 19.82 -17.40
N ASN A 369 -1.97 19.99 -16.17
CA ASN A 369 -2.56 20.69 -15.02
C ASN A 369 -3.28 19.80 -13.99
N ASP A 370 -2.65 19.67 -12.82
CA ASP A 370 -3.16 18.98 -11.62
C ASP A 370 -3.86 17.63 -11.87
N LEU A 371 -3.36 16.91 -12.89
CA LEU A 371 -3.84 15.59 -13.24
C LEU A 371 -3.42 14.57 -12.17
N ASN A 372 -4.36 13.71 -11.80
CA ASN A 372 -4.20 12.60 -10.87
C ASN A 372 -5.15 11.46 -11.29
N GLU A 373 -5.14 10.34 -10.57
CA GLU A 373 -6.00 9.19 -10.89
C GLU A 373 -7.50 9.53 -10.95
N GLU A 374 -7.99 10.40 -10.07
CA GLU A 374 -9.41 10.75 -10.00
C GLU A 374 -9.82 11.66 -11.15
N THR A 375 -8.98 12.64 -11.49
CA THR A 375 -9.25 13.54 -12.62
C THR A 375 -9.14 12.80 -13.95
N LEU A 376 -8.19 11.87 -14.10
CA LEU A 376 -8.12 10.99 -15.28
C LEU A 376 -9.37 10.10 -15.42
N ASP A 377 -9.85 9.51 -14.32
CA ASP A 377 -11.07 8.71 -14.31
C ASP A 377 -12.31 9.55 -14.68
N ALA A 378 -12.38 10.79 -14.20
CA ALA A 378 -13.44 11.73 -14.56
C ALA A 378 -13.42 12.08 -16.06
N LEU A 379 -12.24 12.39 -16.62
CA LEU A 379 -12.07 12.67 -18.05
C LEU A 379 -12.52 11.48 -18.91
N ASN A 380 -12.10 10.26 -18.55
CA ASN A 380 -12.51 9.03 -19.24
C ASN A 380 -14.03 8.86 -19.27
N LYS A 381 -14.71 9.10 -18.14
CA LYS A 381 -16.17 9.00 -18.04
C LYS A 381 -16.91 10.06 -18.86
N GLN A 382 -16.31 11.23 -19.05
CA GLN A 382 -16.86 12.31 -19.85
C GLN A 382 -16.67 12.11 -21.37
N GLY A 383 -15.81 11.18 -21.79
CA GLY A 383 -15.56 10.92 -23.21
C GLY A 383 -14.67 11.98 -23.89
N HIS A 384 -13.56 12.34 -23.24
CA HIS A 384 -12.58 13.29 -23.75
C HIS A 384 -11.86 12.84 -25.05
N GLU A 385 -11.28 13.78 -25.79
CA GLU A 385 -10.53 13.56 -27.06
C GLU A 385 -9.00 13.78 -26.91
N ILE A 386 -8.51 13.77 -25.66
CA ILE A 386 -7.07 13.95 -25.30
C ILE A 386 -6.28 12.69 -25.64
N ASP A 387 -5.12 12.84 -26.27
CA ASP A 387 -4.23 11.74 -26.69
C ASP A 387 -3.05 11.52 -25.73
N ALA A 388 -2.59 12.59 -25.08
CA ALA A 388 -1.44 12.57 -24.19
C ALA A 388 -1.71 13.34 -22.88
N PHE A 389 -1.19 12.85 -21.76
CA PHE A 389 -1.29 13.51 -20.46
C PHE A 389 0.09 13.85 -19.90
N GLY A 390 0.30 15.14 -19.60
CA GLY A 390 1.45 15.65 -18.86
C GLY A 390 1.13 15.75 -17.38
N ILE A 391 1.74 14.89 -16.56
CA ILE A 391 1.44 14.77 -15.13
C ILE A 391 2.67 15.17 -14.31
N GLY A 392 2.47 16.09 -13.36
CA GLY A 392 3.55 16.67 -12.58
C GLY A 392 3.46 16.35 -11.09
N THR A 393 2.94 17.29 -10.30
CA THR A 393 2.97 17.28 -8.83
C THR A 393 2.49 15.96 -8.21
N TYR A 394 1.29 15.51 -8.55
CA TYR A 394 0.66 14.31 -7.97
C TYR A 394 1.43 13.02 -8.23
N LEU A 395 2.23 12.98 -9.32
CA LEU A 395 3.03 11.84 -9.71
C LEU A 395 4.33 11.77 -8.90
N VAL A 396 5.19 12.78 -9.04
CA VAL A 396 6.56 12.73 -8.51
C VAL A 396 6.63 12.95 -7.00
N THR A 397 5.65 13.65 -6.42
CA THR A 397 5.59 13.86 -4.96
C THR A 397 4.82 12.75 -4.24
N CYS A 398 4.14 11.88 -5.00
CA CYS A 398 3.18 10.92 -4.44
C CYS A 398 2.21 11.60 -3.48
N TYR A 399 1.59 12.71 -3.90
CA TYR A 399 0.87 13.65 -3.04
C TYR A 399 -0.14 13.01 -2.07
N ALA A 400 -0.85 11.96 -2.50
CA ALA A 400 -1.81 11.24 -1.67
C ALA A 400 -1.17 10.49 -0.49
N GLN A 401 0.08 10.05 -0.63
CA GLN A 401 0.85 9.36 0.39
C GLN A 401 2.34 9.45 0.03
N ALA A 402 3.10 10.30 0.73
CA ALA A 402 4.50 10.60 0.40
C ALA A 402 5.52 9.56 0.90
N ALA A 403 5.10 8.45 1.51
CA ALA A 403 5.99 7.39 1.98
C ALA A 403 5.31 6.01 1.93
N LEU A 404 6.04 4.97 1.51
CA LEU A 404 5.53 3.59 1.44
C LEU A 404 5.47 2.93 2.83
N GLY A 405 6.49 3.15 3.66
CA GLY A 405 6.59 2.53 4.98
C GLY A 405 7.35 1.21 4.97
N CYS A 406 8.42 1.12 4.17
CA CYS A 406 9.39 0.04 4.26
C CYS A 406 10.06 0.00 5.64
N VAL A 407 10.40 -1.20 6.07
CA VAL A 407 11.08 -1.50 7.31
C VAL A 407 12.15 -2.56 7.06
N TYR A 408 13.26 -2.42 7.77
CA TYR A 408 14.37 -3.34 7.76
C TYR A 408 14.47 -4.00 9.14
N LYS A 409 14.49 -5.33 9.22
CA LYS A 409 14.36 -6.04 10.50
C LYS A 409 15.29 -7.24 10.57
N LEU A 410 16.01 -7.34 11.69
CA LEU A 410 16.78 -8.52 12.06
C LEU A 410 15.81 -9.71 12.25
N VAL A 411 16.06 -10.79 11.53
CA VAL A 411 15.25 -12.02 11.60
C VAL A 411 16.06 -13.20 12.11
N GLU A 412 17.38 -13.12 12.07
CA GLU A 412 18.29 -14.18 12.51
C GLU A 412 19.68 -13.65 12.86
N ILE A 413 20.32 -14.24 13.86
CA ILE A 413 21.73 -13.96 14.21
C ILE A 413 22.43 -15.25 14.64
N ASN A 414 23.58 -15.56 14.05
CA ASN A 414 24.32 -16.81 14.25
C ASN A 414 23.42 -18.06 14.16
N ASN A 415 22.58 -18.13 13.12
CA ASN A 415 21.57 -19.17 12.90
C ASN A 415 20.52 -19.29 14.02
N GLN A 416 20.39 -18.29 14.90
CA GLN A 416 19.33 -18.20 15.89
C GLN A 416 18.25 -17.22 15.43
N PRO A 417 17.00 -17.70 15.23
CA PRO A 417 15.89 -16.84 14.83
C PRO A 417 15.61 -15.72 15.84
N ARG A 418 15.22 -14.55 15.34
CA ARG A 418 14.84 -13.38 16.13
C ARG A 418 13.46 -12.89 15.72
N ILE A 419 12.65 -12.56 16.73
CA ILE A 419 11.32 -11.97 16.55
C ILE A 419 11.25 -10.64 17.29
N LYS A 420 10.64 -9.65 16.65
CA LYS A 420 10.31 -8.37 17.27
C LYS A 420 8.81 -8.35 17.54
N LEU A 421 8.43 -8.33 18.81
CA LEU A 421 7.04 -8.23 19.24
C LEU A 421 6.55 -6.78 19.25
N SER A 422 5.23 -6.60 19.35
CA SER A 422 4.57 -5.30 19.27
C SER A 422 3.17 -5.39 19.85
N GLU A 423 2.71 -4.32 20.52
CA GLU A 423 1.30 -4.15 20.92
C GLU A 423 0.36 -4.20 19.71
N ASP A 424 0.83 -3.69 18.57
CA ASP A 424 0.16 -3.86 17.28
C ASP A 424 0.67 -5.14 16.61
N VAL A 425 -0.17 -6.16 16.54
CA VAL A 425 0.10 -7.47 15.91
C VAL A 425 0.59 -7.31 14.47
N ALA A 426 0.09 -6.32 13.72
CA ALA A 426 0.52 -6.08 12.34
C ALA A 426 1.98 -5.59 12.22
N LYS A 427 2.63 -5.25 13.34
CA LYS A 427 4.04 -4.84 13.42
C LYS A 427 4.95 -5.91 14.02
N VAL A 428 4.44 -7.11 14.27
CA VAL A 428 5.27 -8.26 14.66
C VAL A 428 6.04 -8.75 13.44
N SER A 429 7.34 -9.01 13.59
CA SER A 429 8.18 -9.52 12.50
C SER A 429 8.02 -11.02 12.32
N ILE A 430 8.23 -11.51 11.10
CA ILE A 430 8.32 -12.95 10.84
C ILE A 430 9.78 -13.38 11.03
N PRO A 431 10.09 -14.28 11.98
CA PRO A 431 11.45 -14.67 12.34
C PRO A 431 12.12 -15.52 11.26
N CYS A 432 13.39 -15.85 11.49
CA CYS A 432 14.29 -16.73 10.71
C CYS A 432 14.57 -16.30 9.27
N LYS A 433 15.63 -16.89 8.69
CA LYS A 433 15.88 -16.85 7.25
C LYS A 433 14.81 -17.66 6.51
N LYS A 434 14.20 -17.04 5.49
CA LYS A 434 13.01 -17.55 4.79
C LYS A 434 13.28 -17.93 3.33
N GLN A 435 12.42 -18.68 2.68
CA GLN A 435 12.31 -18.67 1.22
C GLN A 435 10.92 -18.18 0.84
N CYS A 436 10.82 -17.46 -0.27
CA CYS A 436 9.59 -16.81 -0.69
C CYS A 436 9.23 -17.26 -2.10
N PHE A 437 8.00 -17.73 -2.26
CA PHE A 437 7.50 -18.25 -3.54
C PHE A 437 6.16 -17.65 -3.89
N ARG A 438 5.95 -17.37 -5.17
CA ARG A 438 4.64 -17.04 -5.74
C ARG A 438 4.03 -18.26 -6.39
N LEU A 439 2.81 -18.59 -5.97
CA LEU A 439 2.05 -19.72 -6.49
C LEU A 439 1.03 -19.25 -7.52
N TYR A 440 1.05 -19.86 -8.69
CA TYR A 440 0.17 -19.51 -9.81
C TYR A 440 -0.91 -20.58 -10.04
N GLY A 441 -2.10 -20.12 -10.41
CA GLY A 441 -3.22 -20.98 -10.77
C GLY A 441 -3.18 -21.47 -12.22
N LYS A 442 -4.14 -22.33 -12.58
CA LYS A 442 -4.28 -22.87 -13.94
C LYS A 442 -4.45 -21.78 -15.00
N GLU A 443 -5.12 -20.69 -14.65
CA GLU A 443 -5.39 -19.54 -15.52
C GLU A 443 -4.16 -18.63 -15.72
N GLY A 444 -3.02 -18.95 -15.08
CA GLY A 444 -1.80 -18.16 -15.20
C GLY A 444 -1.70 -16.97 -14.24
N TYR A 445 -2.71 -16.75 -13.40
CA TYR A 445 -2.71 -15.69 -12.39
C TYR A 445 -2.00 -16.08 -11.10
N ALA A 446 -1.36 -15.10 -10.46
CA ALA A 446 -0.82 -15.25 -9.11
C ALA A 446 -1.95 -15.43 -8.07
N LEU A 447 -1.84 -16.43 -7.20
CA LEU A 447 -2.87 -16.77 -6.21
C LEU A 447 -2.50 -16.40 -4.77
N VAL A 448 -1.25 -16.68 -4.38
CA VAL A 448 -0.71 -16.47 -3.04
C VAL A 448 0.81 -16.39 -3.10
N ASP A 449 1.38 -15.51 -2.27
CA ASP A 449 2.79 -15.54 -1.93
C ASP A 449 2.96 -16.32 -0.63
N ILE A 450 3.76 -17.38 -0.65
CA ILE A 450 4.04 -18.24 0.50
C ILE A 450 5.50 -18.08 0.94
N MET A 451 5.68 -17.87 2.24
CA MET A 451 6.97 -17.89 2.91
C MET A 451 7.17 -19.21 3.66
N ILE A 452 8.34 -19.82 3.52
CA ILE A 452 8.74 -21.04 4.24
C ILE A 452 10.07 -20.77 4.96
N GLY A 453 10.43 -21.55 5.98
CA GLY A 453 11.77 -21.51 6.57
C GLY A 453 12.83 -22.07 5.61
N GLU A 454 14.09 -21.65 5.77
CA GLU A 454 15.19 -22.08 4.88
C GLU A 454 15.41 -23.61 4.82
N ASN A 455 15.02 -24.34 5.86
CA ASN A 455 15.17 -25.80 5.91
C ASN A 455 13.96 -26.58 5.38
N GLU A 456 12.89 -25.89 4.96
CA GLU A 456 11.68 -26.52 4.43
C GLU A 456 11.83 -26.83 2.93
N PRO A 457 11.26 -27.93 2.42
CA PRO A 457 11.29 -28.20 0.99
C PRO A 457 10.47 -27.15 0.22
N PRO A 458 10.96 -26.66 -0.94
CA PRO A 458 10.24 -25.69 -1.74
C PRO A 458 8.93 -26.29 -2.29
N PRO A 459 7.87 -25.48 -2.43
CA PRO A 459 6.59 -25.94 -2.98
C PRO A 459 6.77 -26.41 -4.43
N LYS A 460 6.10 -27.50 -4.81
CA LYS A 460 6.17 -28.07 -6.16
C LYS A 460 4.84 -27.97 -6.90
N VAL A 461 4.93 -27.93 -8.22
CA VAL A 461 3.77 -27.96 -9.12
C VAL A 461 2.97 -29.25 -8.91
N GLY A 462 1.65 -29.12 -8.79
CA GLY A 462 0.74 -30.25 -8.57
C GLY A 462 0.65 -30.75 -7.13
N GLU A 463 1.51 -30.28 -6.22
CA GLU A 463 1.46 -30.65 -4.80
C GLU A 463 0.58 -29.70 -3.98
N ARG A 464 -0.17 -30.26 -3.02
CA ARG A 464 -1.10 -29.49 -2.20
C ARG A 464 -0.36 -28.83 -1.04
N ASN A 465 -0.33 -27.50 -1.03
CA ASN A 465 0.32 -26.68 0.00
C ASN A 465 -0.72 -26.06 0.93
N LEU A 466 -0.50 -26.13 2.25
CA LEU A 466 -1.32 -25.43 3.24
C LEU A 466 -0.76 -24.02 3.45
N CYS A 467 -1.50 -23.02 2.99
CA CYS A 467 -1.15 -21.60 3.14
C CYS A 467 -1.91 -21.01 4.33
N ARG A 468 -1.20 -20.50 5.34
CA ARG A 468 -1.78 -19.86 6.52
C ARG A 468 -1.40 -18.39 6.58
N HIS A 469 -2.34 -17.52 6.91
CA HIS A 469 -2.00 -16.14 7.25
C HIS A 469 -1.13 -16.11 8.52
N PRO A 470 -0.03 -15.35 8.58
CA PRO A 470 0.94 -15.42 9.69
C PRO A 470 0.35 -15.16 11.07
N PHE A 471 -0.66 -14.29 11.16
CA PHE A 471 -1.22 -13.82 12.43
C PHE A 471 -2.76 -13.90 12.53
N ASN A 472 -3.43 -14.59 11.59
CA ASN A 472 -4.88 -14.71 11.60
C ASN A 472 -5.29 -16.13 11.28
N GLU A 473 -5.61 -16.89 12.33
CA GLU A 473 -5.83 -18.34 12.25
C GLU A 473 -7.02 -18.72 11.35
N SER A 474 -8.02 -17.85 11.25
CA SER A 474 -9.21 -18.07 10.41
C SER A 474 -8.91 -18.00 8.91
N LYS A 475 -7.80 -17.35 8.52
CA LYS A 475 -7.41 -17.16 7.12
C LYS A 475 -6.39 -18.22 6.71
N ARG A 476 -6.89 -19.31 6.14
CA ARG A 476 -6.07 -20.41 5.62
C ARG A 476 -6.72 -21.06 4.39
N ALA A 477 -5.90 -21.58 3.48
CA ALA A 477 -6.37 -22.26 2.28
C ALA A 477 -5.38 -23.33 1.83
N TYR A 478 -5.90 -24.35 1.13
CA TYR A 478 -5.06 -25.26 0.37
C TYR A 478 -4.88 -24.73 -1.06
N VAL A 479 -3.65 -24.75 -1.57
CA VAL A 479 -3.32 -24.35 -2.94
C VAL A 479 -2.56 -25.47 -3.64
N VAL A 480 -2.98 -25.80 -4.86
CA VAL A 480 -2.26 -26.69 -5.77
C VAL A 480 -1.75 -25.83 -6.92
N PRO A 481 -0.46 -25.44 -6.91
CA PRO A 481 0.09 -24.53 -7.91
C PRO A 481 0.27 -25.23 -9.25
N HIS A 482 0.00 -24.50 -10.33
CA HIS A 482 0.33 -24.91 -11.71
C HIS A 482 1.69 -24.37 -12.16
N ARG A 483 2.16 -23.30 -11.52
CA ARG A 483 3.52 -22.76 -11.64
C ARG A 483 3.95 -22.23 -10.28
N VAL A 484 5.22 -22.43 -9.96
CA VAL A 484 5.87 -21.94 -8.74
C VAL A 484 7.02 -21.04 -9.18
N GLU A 485 7.10 -19.85 -8.61
CA GLU A 485 8.16 -18.88 -8.88
C GLU A 485 8.88 -18.53 -7.58
N GLU A 486 10.19 -18.75 -7.51
CA GLU A 486 11.02 -18.26 -6.41
C GLU A 486 11.24 -16.76 -6.57
N LEU A 487 10.91 -16.01 -5.53
CA LEU A 487 10.92 -14.54 -5.59
C LEU A 487 12.31 -13.97 -5.34
N LEU A 488 13.03 -14.45 -4.33
CA LEU A 488 14.32 -13.87 -3.94
C LEU A 488 15.46 -14.47 -4.77
N LYS A 489 16.16 -13.63 -5.54
CA LYS A 489 17.34 -14.03 -6.31
C LYS A 489 18.61 -13.35 -5.80
N CYS A 490 19.75 -14.00 -5.93
CA CYS A 490 21.03 -13.48 -5.45
C CYS A 490 21.61 -12.43 -6.43
N TYR A 491 21.70 -11.17 -6.01
CA TYR A 491 22.27 -10.07 -6.82
C TYR A 491 23.67 -9.65 -6.36
N TRP A 492 24.02 -9.95 -5.11
CA TRP A 492 25.36 -9.76 -4.56
C TRP A 492 25.72 -10.92 -3.62
N PRO A 493 26.67 -11.79 -3.98
CA PRO A 493 26.99 -12.99 -3.19
C PRO A 493 28.18 -12.82 -2.20
N GLY A 494 28.48 -11.60 -1.77
CA GLY A 494 29.66 -11.26 -0.97
C GLY A 494 30.84 -10.86 -1.82
N ASN A 495 31.29 -11.73 -2.72
CA ASN A 495 32.42 -11.42 -3.59
C ASN A 495 32.02 -11.34 -5.07
N LYS A 496 32.77 -10.55 -5.83
CA LYS A 496 32.53 -10.32 -7.26
C LYS A 496 32.72 -11.55 -8.17
N TYR A 497 33.22 -12.66 -7.64
CA TYR A 497 33.58 -13.86 -8.40
C TYR A 497 32.57 -15.00 -8.28
N LYS A 498 31.66 -14.94 -7.30
CA LYS A 498 30.57 -15.91 -7.18
C LYS A 498 29.45 -15.59 -8.20
N PRO A 499 28.73 -16.62 -8.70
CA PRO A 499 27.59 -16.42 -9.59
C PRO A 499 26.53 -15.50 -8.97
N ARG A 500 25.97 -14.62 -9.79
CA ARG A 500 24.91 -13.67 -9.39
C ARG A 500 23.98 -13.39 -10.56
N GLU A 501 22.78 -12.92 -10.26
CA GLU A 501 21.87 -12.34 -11.25
C GLU A 501 22.43 -11.02 -11.78
N GLU A 502 22.29 -10.81 -13.09
CA GLU A 502 22.64 -9.53 -13.70
C GLU A 502 21.54 -8.49 -13.46
N LEU A 503 21.95 -7.24 -13.31
CA LEU A 503 21.01 -6.11 -13.24
C LEU A 503 20.46 -5.86 -14.66
N PRO A 504 19.15 -5.99 -14.89
CA PRO A 504 18.55 -5.80 -16.21
C PRO A 504 18.59 -4.33 -16.64
N SER A 505 18.48 -4.07 -17.95
CA SER A 505 18.34 -2.70 -18.46
C SER A 505 16.99 -2.10 -18.07
N LEU A 506 16.89 -0.76 -18.10
CA LEU A 506 15.68 -0.05 -17.73
C LEU A 506 14.46 -0.48 -18.57
N GLU A 507 14.63 -0.76 -19.85
CA GLU A 507 13.57 -1.24 -20.75
C GLU A 507 13.11 -2.65 -20.38
N LYS A 508 14.03 -3.54 -19.97
CA LYS A 508 13.70 -4.87 -19.49
C LYS A 508 12.94 -4.81 -18.16
N ILE A 509 13.33 -3.91 -17.25
CA ILE A 509 12.60 -3.67 -15.99
C ILE A 509 11.19 -3.15 -16.28
N ARG A 510 11.04 -2.16 -17.17
CA ARG A 510 9.74 -1.65 -17.61
C ARG A 510 8.87 -2.75 -18.21
N ALA A 511 9.42 -3.57 -19.11
CA ALA A 511 8.70 -4.68 -19.73
C ALA A 511 8.26 -5.73 -18.70
N HIS A 512 9.14 -6.08 -17.76
CA HIS A 512 8.83 -6.99 -16.65
C HIS A 512 7.71 -6.43 -15.76
N CYS A 513 7.76 -5.13 -15.45
CA CYS A 513 6.70 -4.43 -14.70
C CYS A 513 5.34 -4.53 -15.39
N MET A 514 5.26 -4.21 -16.68
CA MET A 514 4.01 -4.32 -17.44
C MET A 514 3.51 -5.77 -17.49
N GLN A 515 4.41 -6.75 -17.67
CA GLN A 515 4.07 -8.16 -17.68
C GLN A 515 3.54 -8.64 -16.31
N GLN A 516 4.16 -8.22 -15.22
CA GLN A 516 3.75 -8.59 -13.86
C GLN A 516 2.36 -8.05 -13.54
N LEU A 517 2.04 -6.81 -13.94
CA LEU A 517 0.70 -6.25 -13.81
C LEU A 517 -0.33 -7.06 -14.62
N GLU A 518 0.00 -7.51 -15.84
CA GLU A 518 -0.90 -8.34 -16.65
C GLU A 518 -1.13 -9.76 -16.06
N GLN A 519 -0.17 -10.29 -15.31
CA GLN A 519 -0.27 -11.58 -14.62
C GLN A 519 -1.01 -11.51 -13.28
N MET A 520 -1.42 -10.31 -12.85
CA MET A 520 -2.28 -10.13 -11.69
C MET A 520 -3.75 -10.18 -12.08
N ARG A 521 -4.58 -10.75 -11.21
CA ARG A 521 -6.01 -10.72 -11.43
C ARG A 521 -6.53 -9.27 -11.37
N PRO A 522 -7.45 -8.87 -12.27
CA PRO A 522 -7.97 -7.50 -12.30
C PRO A 522 -8.59 -7.02 -10.99
N ASP A 523 -9.15 -7.92 -10.18
CA ASP A 523 -9.76 -7.56 -8.90
C ASP A 523 -8.76 -7.13 -7.81
N HIS A 524 -7.48 -7.48 -7.94
CA HIS A 524 -6.40 -6.95 -7.09
C HIS A 524 -5.94 -5.56 -7.53
N LEU A 525 -6.07 -5.24 -8.82
CA LEU A 525 -5.56 -3.99 -9.42
C LEU A 525 -6.56 -2.84 -9.41
N ARG A 526 -7.86 -3.14 -9.24
CA ARG A 526 -8.92 -2.11 -9.26
C ARG A 526 -8.70 -1.06 -8.17
N ARG A 527 -9.03 0.19 -8.48
CA ARG A 527 -8.83 1.33 -7.55
C ARG A 527 -9.73 1.28 -6.33
N LEU A 528 -10.99 0.90 -6.52
CA LEU A 528 -12.02 0.92 -5.49
C LEU A 528 -12.29 -0.50 -4.99
N ASN A 529 -12.23 -0.67 -3.67
CA ASN A 529 -12.52 -1.94 -2.99
C ASN A 529 -11.74 -3.12 -3.58
N SER A 530 -10.45 -2.94 -3.92
CA SER A 530 -9.59 -4.03 -4.41
C SER A 530 -9.63 -5.24 -3.49
N THR A 531 -9.64 -6.43 -4.08
CA THR A 531 -9.56 -7.68 -3.32
C THR A 531 -8.16 -7.77 -2.71
N PRO A 532 -8.01 -8.01 -1.40
CA PRO A 532 -6.70 -8.21 -0.80
C PRO A 532 -5.99 -9.43 -1.38
N TYR A 533 -4.71 -9.27 -1.69
CA TYR A 533 -3.87 -10.38 -2.11
C TYR A 533 -3.50 -11.26 -0.90
N LYS A 534 -3.37 -12.57 -1.12
CA LYS A 534 -3.06 -13.51 -0.04
C LYS A 534 -1.55 -13.59 0.14
N VAL A 535 -1.07 -13.21 1.33
CA VAL A 535 0.28 -13.49 1.81
C VAL A 535 0.18 -14.53 2.91
N SER A 536 1.00 -15.56 2.86
CA SER A 536 0.92 -16.71 3.74
C SER A 536 2.29 -17.25 4.13
N VAL A 537 2.30 -18.06 5.18
CA VAL A 537 3.42 -18.89 5.61
C VAL A 537 3.03 -20.37 5.49
N SER A 538 4.02 -21.26 5.44
CA SER A 538 3.81 -22.70 5.58
C SER A 538 3.23 -23.07 6.95
N GLY A 539 2.76 -24.32 7.08
CA GLY A 539 2.31 -24.86 8.36
C GLY A 539 3.42 -24.86 9.41
N GLU A 540 4.62 -25.31 9.04
CA GLU A 540 5.76 -25.40 9.96
C GLU A 540 6.22 -24.01 10.42
N LEU A 541 6.38 -23.06 9.50
CA LEU A 541 6.74 -21.68 9.85
C LEU A 541 5.65 -21.00 10.67
N TYR A 542 4.37 -21.25 10.39
CA TYR A 542 3.26 -20.74 11.22
C TYR A 542 3.38 -21.22 12.68
N ASP A 543 3.55 -22.53 12.87
CA ASP A 543 3.63 -23.11 14.22
C ASP A 543 4.89 -22.60 14.94
N PHE A 544 6.00 -22.44 14.21
CA PHE A 544 7.24 -21.87 14.73
C PHE A 544 7.11 -20.40 15.15
N ILE A 545 6.43 -19.55 14.37
CA ILE A 545 6.15 -18.15 14.74
C ILE A 545 5.44 -18.08 16.08
N HIS A 546 4.38 -18.87 16.27
CA HIS A 546 3.57 -18.84 17.48
C HIS A 546 4.32 -19.40 18.69
N PHE A 547 5.13 -20.45 18.48
CA PHE A 547 6.03 -20.97 19.50
C PHE A 547 7.03 -19.90 19.97
N LEU A 548 7.73 -19.25 19.03
CA LEU A 548 8.74 -18.24 19.37
C LEU A 548 8.10 -17.01 20.02
N TRP A 549 6.91 -16.58 19.54
CA TRP A 549 6.16 -15.51 20.16
C TRP A 549 5.87 -15.82 21.63
N LEU A 550 5.30 -16.98 21.93
CA LEU A 550 4.94 -17.35 23.30
C LEU A 550 6.15 -17.43 24.24
N ASN A 551 7.32 -17.81 23.73
CA ASN A 551 8.54 -17.88 24.51
C ASN A 551 9.15 -16.49 24.81
N GLU A 552 9.06 -15.56 23.86
CA GLU A 552 9.65 -14.22 23.97
C GLU A 552 8.71 -13.20 24.62
N ALA A 553 7.40 -13.45 24.61
CA ALA A 553 6.42 -12.58 25.24
C ALA A 553 6.53 -12.65 26.77
N PRO A 554 6.88 -11.54 27.46
CA PRO A 554 6.99 -11.55 28.91
C PRO A 554 5.63 -11.80 29.57
N ILE A 555 5.63 -12.66 30.59
CA ILE A 555 4.43 -12.91 31.39
C ILE A 555 4.32 -11.81 32.44
N SER A 556 3.33 -10.93 32.29
CA SER A 556 3.05 -9.91 33.28
C SER A 556 2.32 -10.51 34.49
N SER A 557 2.89 -10.30 35.69
CA SER A 557 2.16 -10.51 36.94
C SER A 557 1.34 -9.25 37.23
N LEU A 558 0.03 -9.39 37.39
CA LEU A 558 -0.86 -8.27 37.77
C LEU A 558 -0.69 -7.83 39.24
N PHE A 559 0.25 -8.42 39.98
CA PHE A 559 0.64 -8.03 41.34
C PHE A 559 2.16 -7.76 41.38
N PRO A 560 2.61 -6.51 41.67
CA PRO A 560 4.03 -6.14 41.63
C PRO A 560 4.91 -6.75 42.74
N ASN A 561 4.32 -7.29 43.80
CA ASN A 561 5.04 -7.62 45.05
C ASN A 561 4.93 -9.09 45.48
N LEU A 562 5.14 -10.04 44.57
CA LEU A 562 5.57 -11.38 44.99
C LEU A 562 6.91 -11.71 44.32
N SER A 563 7.99 -11.50 45.06
CA SER A 563 9.25 -12.19 44.82
C SER A 563 9.05 -13.67 45.13
N LEU A 564 8.66 -14.42 44.11
CA LEU A 564 8.60 -15.86 44.18
C LEU A 564 9.60 -16.43 43.17
N SER A 565 10.77 -16.82 43.68
CA SER A 565 11.67 -17.74 42.99
C SER A 565 10.93 -19.06 42.78
N TYR A 566 10.41 -19.27 41.56
CA TYR A 566 9.79 -20.54 41.22
C TYR A 566 10.47 -21.17 40.01
N SER A 567 11.31 -22.15 40.33
CA SER A 567 11.71 -23.22 39.43
C SER A 567 10.48 -23.94 38.91
N ASN A 568 10.45 -24.15 37.58
CA ASN A 568 9.46 -24.90 36.81
C ASN A 568 8.86 -26.09 37.57
N ARG A 569 7.59 -25.97 37.95
CA ARG A 569 6.67 -27.10 38.14
C ARG A 569 5.33 -26.73 37.53
N LEU A 570 4.84 -27.61 36.65
CA LEU A 570 3.50 -27.59 36.08
C LEU A 570 2.45 -27.32 37.18
N PHE A 571 1.81 -26.16 37.15
CA PHE A 571 0.78 -25.78 38.13
C PHE A 571 -0.62 -26.20 37.67
N GLN A 572 -1.22 -27.08 38.46
CA GLN A 572 -2.66 -27.36 38.46
C GLN A 572 -3.36 -26.22 39.21
N ILE A 573 -4.09 -25.34 38.50
CA ILE A 573 -4.62 -24.03 38.98
C ILE A 573 -5.64 -24.14 40.14
N ILE A 574 -6.25 -25.31 40.39
CA ILE A 574 -7.15 -25.53 41.54
C ILE A 574 -6.73 -26.84 42.24
N PRO A 575 -6.41 -26.82 43.55
CA PRO A 575 -6.09 -28.04 44.29
C PRO A 575 -7.20 -29.08 44.16
N LYS A 576 -6.84 -30.36 44.00
CA LYS A 576 -7.82 -31.47 43.84
C LYS A 576 -8.86 -31.49 44.97
N LYS A 577 -8.44 -31.19 46.21
CA LYS A 577 -9.33 -31.08 47.39
C LYS A 577 -10.44 -30.04 47.17
N ASN A 578 -10.06 -28.81 46.83
CA ASN A 578 -11.00 -27.70 46.65
C ASN A 578 -11.92 -27.94 45.45
N ARG A 579 -11.39 -28.50 44.35
CA ARG A 579 -12.20 -28.87 43.18
C ARG A 579 -13.24 -29.93 43.56
N HIS A 580 -12.87 -30.91 44.38
CA HIS A 580 -13.78 -31.96 44.84
C HIS A 580 -14.88 -31.39 45.75
N GLU A 581 -14.57 -30.48 46.67
CA GLU A 581 -15.57 -29.82 47.54
C GLU A 581 -16.59 -28.99 46.75
N ILE A 582 -16.13 -28.19 45.78
CA ILE A 582 -17.04 -27.40 44.93
C ILE A 582 -17.96 -28.32 44.12
N CYS A 583 -17.41 -29.39 43.53
CA CYS A 583 -18.19 -30.36 42.75
C CYS A 583 -19.23 -31.08 43.63
N LYS A 584 -18.84 -31.45 44.86
CA LYS A 584 -19.74 -32.09 45.82
C LYS A 584 -20.91 -31.20 46.19
N TYR A 585 -20.64 -29.92 46.51
CA TYR A 585 -21.68 -28.95 46.83
C TYR A 585 -22.63 -28.72 45.64
N LEU A 586 -22.08 -28.48 44.45
CA LEU A 586 -22.86 -28.28 43.22
C LEU A 586 -23.76 -29.49 42.90
N PHE A 587 -23.26 -30.71 43.08
CA PHE A 587 -24.05 -31.92 42.84
C PHE A 587 -25.17 -32.11 43.88
N GLN A 588 -24.88 -31.79 45.15
CA GLN A 588 -25.86 -31.93 46.23
C GLN A 588 -27.03 -30.96 46.05
N GLU A 589 -26.73 -29.68 45.83
CA GLU A 589 -27.73 -28.62 45.76
C GLU A 589 -28.36 -28.51 44.36
N GLY A 590 -27.65 -28.92 43.31
CA GLY A 590 -28.07 -28.75 41.91
C GLY A 590 -27.97 -27.32 41.39
N VAL A 591 -27.63 -26.38 42.27
CA VAL A 591 -27.38 -24.97 41.99
C VAL A 591 -26.19 -24.48 42.82
N LEU A 592 -25.45 -23.52 42.28
CA LEU A 592 -24.36 -22.86 42.99
C LEU A 592 -24.40 -21.38 42.63
N TYR A 593 -24.19 -20.48 43.59
CA TYR A 593 -24.07 -19.05 43.31
C TYR A 593 -22.70 -18.55 43.72
N ALA A 594 -22.28 -17.37 43.28
CA ALA A 594 -21.10 -16.68 43.80
C ALA A 594 -21.23 -15.18 43.57
N LYS A 595 -20.83 -14.37 44.53
CA LYS A 595 -20.70 -12.92 44.33
C LYS A 595 -19.61 -12.68 43.29
N LYS A 596 -19.80 -11.73 42.36
CA LYS A 596 -18.78 -11.25 41.40
C LYS A 596 -17.73 -10.40 42.12
N ASP A 597 -17.06 -11.03 43.07
CA ASP A 597 -15.97 -10.50 43.88
C ASP A 597 -14.88 -11.57 43.93
N TYR A 598 -13.86 -11.38 43.10
CA TYR A 598 -12.77 -12.33 42.92
C TYR A 598 -11.78 -12.31 44.10
N ASN A 599 -11.86 -11.31 44.98
CA ASN A 599 -10.97 -11.15 46.13
C ASN A 599 -11.60 -11.65 47.43
N LEU A 600 -12.85 -12.12 47.39
CA LEU A 600 -13.51 -12.69 48.55
C LEU A 600 -12.77 -13.96 49.00
N ALA A 601 -12.20 -13.89 50.22
CA ALA A 601 -11.29 -14.91 50.74
C ALA A 601 -11.90 -16.32 50.75
N LYS A 602 -13.21 -16.44 50.95
CA LYS A 602 -13.97 -17.70 50.95
C LYS A 602 -15.38 -17.50 50.37
N HIS A 603 -15.93 -18.53 49.75
CA HIS A 603 -17.33 -18.56 49.35
C HIS A 603 -18.24 -18.62 50.59
N PRO A 604 -19.44 -17.98 50.60
CA PRO A 604 -20.31 -17.96 51.79
C PRO A 604 -20.72 -19.35 52.33
N GLU A 605 -20.90 -20.33 51.45
CA GLU A 605 -21.41 -21.68 51.79
C GLU A 605 -20.37 -22.80 51.61
N ILE A 606 -19.17 -22.49 51.09
CA ILE A 606 -18.14 -23.50 50.77
C ILE A 606 -16.81 -22.97 51.31
N ASP A 607 -16.07 -23.80 52.06
CA ASP A 607 -14.77 -23.42 52.63
C ASP A 607 -13.63 -23.41 51.59
N VAL A 608 -13.87 -22.73 50.46
CA VAL A 608 -12.99 -22.63 49.30
C VAL A 608 -12.96 -21.16 48.83
N PRO A 609 -11.83 -20.63 48.35
CA PRO A 609 -11.76 -19.27 47.83
C PRO A 609 -12.78 -19.01 46.72
N ASN A 610 -13.49 -17.87 46.80
CA ASN A 610 -14.56 -17.55 45.86
C ASN A 610 -14.06 -17.49 44.39
N LEU A 611 -12.81 -17.08 44.19
CA LEU A 611 -12.13 -17.12 42.90
C LEU A 611 -12.11 -18.54 42.28
N GLN A 612 -11.82 -19.56 43.08
CA GLN A 612 -11.74 -20.95 42.58
C GLN A 612 -13.11 -21.49 42.22
N VAL A 613 -14.15 -21.10 42.97
CA VAL A 613 -15.55 -21.39 42.65
C VAL A 613 -15.92 -20.78 41.29
N ILE A 614 -15.69 -19.48 41.10
CA ILE A 614 -16.03 -18.78 39.85
C ILE A 614 -15.26 -19.37 38.67
N LYS A 615 -13.95 -19.64 38.81
CA LYS A 615 -13.13 -20.19 37.72
C LYS A 615 -13.51 -21.62 37.35
N LEU A 616 -13.85 -22.46 38.33
CA LEU A 616 -14.33 -23.80 38.06
C LEU A 616 -15.69 -23.78 37.35
N MET A 617 -16.61 -22.91 37.78
CA MET A 617 -17.93 -22.77 37.15
C MET A 617 -17.86 -22.18 35.74
N GLN A 618 -16.95 -21.23 35.48
CA GLN A 618 -16.66 -20.76 34.11
C GLN A 618 -16.18 -21.91 33.21
N SER A 619 -15.32 -22.79 33.73
CA SER A 619 -14.89 -23.99 33.00
C SER A 619 -16.06 -24.94 32.75
N PHE A 620 -16.93 -25.17 33.73
CA PHE A 620 -18.11 -26.04 33.57
C PHE A 620 -19.14 -25.46 32.61
N LYS A 621 -19.32 -24.13 32.60
CA LYS A 621 -20.16 -23.43 31.62
C LYS A 621 -19.64 -23.61 30.20
N SER A 622 -18.33 -23.50 29.98
CA SER A 622 -17.72 -23.70 28.65
C SER A 622 -17.91 -25.11 28.08
N ARG A 623 -18.22 -26.09 28.95
CA ARG A 623 -18.50 -27.49 28.62
C ARG A 623 -19.99 -27.84 28.75
N GLU A 624 -20.84 -26.83 28.93
CA GLU A 624 -22.29 -26.97 29.04
C GLU A 624 -22.79 -27.82 30.22
N TYR A 625 -21.94 -28.06 31.23
CA TYR A 625 -22.30 -28.78 32.45
C TYR A 625 -23.16 -27.95 33.41
N VAL A 626 -23.10 -26.62 33.29
CA VAL A 626 -23.94 -25.69 34.05
C VAL A 626 -24.46 -24.58 33.15
N ARG A 627 -25.67 -24.09 33.42
CA ARG A 627 -26.23 -22.85 32.85
C ARG A 627 -25.98 -21.69 33.81
N GLU A 628 -25.57 -20.53 33.30
CA GLU A 628 -25.26 -19.35 34.11
C GLU A 628 -26.28 -18.24 33.91
N THR A 629 -26.77 -17.67 35.01
CA THR A 629 -27.54 -16.43 35.07
C THR A 629 -26.81 -15.43 35.96
N PHE A 630 -26.72 -14.17 35.54
CA PHE A 630 -26.09 -13.11 36.35
C PHE A 630 -27.11 -12.05 36.74
N ALA A 631 -27.28 -11.79 38.03
CA ALA A 631 -28.19 -10.79 38.56
C ALA A 631 -27.67 -10.21 39.88
N TRP A 632 -27.87 -8.90 40.11
CA TRP A 632 -27.53 -8.21 41.38
C TRP A 632 -26.11 -8.46 41.91
N GLN A 633 -25.10 -8.47 41.03
CA GLN A 633 -23.70 -8.80 41.34
C GLN A 633 -23.42 -10.25 41.76
N TYR A 634 -24.35 -11.18 41.53
CA TYR A 634 -24.15 -12.61 41.75
C TYR A 634 -24.25 -13.40 40.45
N TYR A 635 -23.35 -14.35 40.29
CA TYR A 635 -23.49 -15.46 39.36
C TYR A 635 -24.35 -16.54 40.00
N TYR A 636 -25.24 -17.14 39.21
CA TYR A 636 -26.06 -18.29 39.57
C TYR A 636 -25.86 -19.35 38.50
N TRP A 637 -25.40 -20.53 38.91
CA TRP A 637 -25.19 -21.68 38.04
C TRP A 637 -26.19 -22.78 38.38
N TYR A 638 -26.82 -23.33 37.34
CA TYR A 638 -27.79 -24.42 37.42
C TYR A 638 -27.22 -25.64 36.72
N LEU A 639 -27.19 -26.78 37.40
CA LEU A 639 -26.62 -28.01 36.86
C LEU A 639 -27.48 -28.57 35.71
N THR A 640 -26.86 -28.94 34.59
CA THR A 640 -27.53 -29.58 33.44
C THR A 640 -27.53 -31.11 33.56
N ASN A 641 -28.29 -31.81 32.73
CA ASN A 641 -28.29 -33.28 32.71
C ASN A 641 -26.89 -33.85 32.44
N ASP A 642 -26.17 -33.29 31.47
CA ASP A 642 -24.78 -33.69 31.17
C ASP A 642 -23.83 -33.37 32.32
N GLY A 643 -24.06 -32.25 33.03
CA GLY A 643 -23.34 -31.91 34.25
C GLY A 643 -23.57 -32.91 35.39
N ILE A 644 -24.79 -33.44 35.53
CA ILE A 644 -25.13 -34.48 36.52
C ILE A 644 -24.37 -35.76 36.19
N GLU A 645 -24.35 -36.21 34.94
CA GLU A 645 -23.62 -37.42 34.53
C GLU A 645 -22.12 -37.29 34.72
N PHE A 646 -21.56 -36.14 34.35
CA PHE A 646 -20.14 -35.83 34.58
C PHE A 646 -19.80 -35.86 36.07
N LEU A 647 -20.60 -35.21 36.92
CA LEU A 647 -20.35 -35.15 38.36
C LEU A 647 -20.56 -36.49 39.06
N ARG A 648 -21.50 -37.34 38.62
CA ARG A 648 -21.63 -38.72 39.12
C ARG A 648 -20.37 -39.53 38.91
N THR A 649 -19.82 -39.44 37.70
CA THR A 649 -18.58 -40.13 37.34
C THR A 649 -17.40 -39.55 38.12
N TYR A 650 -17.30 -38.23 38.22
CA TYR A 650 -16.20 -37.54 38.89
C TYR A 650 -16.20 -37.73 40.42
N LEU A 651 -17.36 -37.83 41.06
CA LEU A 651 -17.52 -38.01 42.51
C LEU A 651 -17.71 -39.48 42.91
N ASN A 652 -17.78 -40.41 41.94
CA ASN A 652 -18.01 -41.84 42.15
C ASN A 652 -19.30 -42.15 42.93
N LEU A 653 -20.43 -41.60 42.47
CA LEU A 653 -21.74 -41.71 43.13
C LEU A 653 -22.69 -42.68 42.38
N PRO A 654 -23.51 -43.51 43.07
CA PRO A 654 -24.50 -44.38 42.44
C PRO A 654 -25.65 -43.60 41.77
N SER A 655 -26.27 -44.19 40.74
CA SER A 655 -27.29 -43.55 39.90
C SER A 655 -28.58 -43.13 40.63
N GLU A 656 -28.81 -43.69 41.81
CA GLU A 656 -29.95 -43.40 42.69
C GLU A 656 -29.87 -42.02 43.35
N ILE A 657 -28.66 -41.46 43.50
CA ILE A 657 -28.46 -40.14 44.10
C ILE A 657 -28.71 -39.06 43.02
N VAL A 658 -29.68 -38.20 43.31
CA VAL A 658 -30.04 -37.04 42.48
C VAL A 658 -29.87 -35.73 43.26
N PRO A 659 -29.48 -34.63 42.59
CA PRO A 659 -29.46 -33.29 43.18
C PRO A 659 -30.79 -32.89 43.80
N ALA A 660 -30.76 -32.01 44.80
CA ALA A 660 -31.95 -31.54 45.51
C ALA A 660 -33.03 -30.95 44.58
N THR A 661 -32.62 -30.30 43.48
CA THR A 661 -33.51 -29.75 42.45
C THR A 661 -34.38 -30.78 41.72
N LEU A 662 -34.03 -32.07 41.77
CA LEU A 662 -34.77 -33.16 41.14
C LEU A 662 -35.60 -34.00 42.13
N LYS A 663 -35.55 -33.71 43.44
CA LYS A 663 -36.36 -34.40 44.46
C LYS A 663 -37.81 -33.85 44.46
N LYS A 664 -38.82 -34.73 44.44
CA LYS A 664 -40.25 -34.34 44.46
C LYS A 664 -40.58 -33.54 45.73
N SER A 665 -41.02 -32.29 45.59
CA SER A 665 -41.64 -31.49 46.66
C SER A 665 -43.07 -32.00 46.97
N SER A 666 -43.41 -32.19 48.25
CA SER A 666 -44.75 -32.55 48.72
C SER A 666 -45.72 -31.37 48.56
N ARG A 667 -46.85 -31.56 47.86
CA ARG A 667 -47.87 -30.52 47.63
C ARG A 667 -48.53 -30.05 48.95
N PRO A 668 -48.71 -28.73 49.16
CA PRO A 668 -49.61 -28.20 50.20
C PRO A 668 -51.10 -28.43 49.82
N PRO A 669 -52.03 -28.54 50.79
CA PRO A 669 -53.44 -28.77 50.53
C PRO A 669 -54.12 -27.56 49.85
N ALA A 670 -55.12 -27.84 49.01
CA ALA A 670 -55.86 -26.88 48.20
C ALA A 670 -56.77 -25.95 49.03
N ARG A 671 -56.89 -24.68 48.59
CA ARG A 671 -57.71 -23.62 49.22
C ARG A 671 -59.21 -23.76 48.89
N PRO A 672 -60.13 -23.32 49.77
CA PRO A 672 -61.54 -23.17 49.41
C PRO A 672 -61.77 -21.94 48.52
N PHE A 673 -62.62 -22.11 47.51
CA PHE A 673 -63.09 -21.09 46.58
C PHE A 673 -64.09 -20.12 47.24
N GLY A 674 -63.88 -18.81 47.04
CA GLY A 674 -64.83 -17.76 47.42
C GLY A 674 -65.16 -16.89 46.21
N SER A 675 -66.43 -16.92 45.80
CA SER A 675 -67.07 -16.15 44.74
C SER A 675 -67.28 -14.68 45.14
N GLY A 676 -66.94 -13.74 44.26
CA GLY A 676 -67.30 -12.32 44.39
C GLY A 676 -67.56 -11.65 43.03
N PRO A 677 -68.49 -10.66 42.93
CA PRO A 677 -69.13 -10.23 41.68
C PRO A 677 -68.36 -9.10 40.94
N PRO A 678 -68.76 -8.76 39.69
CA PRO A 678 -67.91 -8.10 38.71
C PRO A 678 -68.02 -6.56 38.75
N GLY A 679 -66.88 -5.86 38.67
CA GLY A 679 -66.83 -4.40 38.55
C GLY A 679 -65.46 -3.88 38.09
N ASP A 680 -65.45 -3.33 36.89
CA ASP A 680 -64.58 -2.29 36.32
C ASP A 680 -63.05 -2.35 36.49
N ARG A 681 -62.37 -2.93 35.49
CA ARG A 681 -61.10 -2.41 34.97
C ARG A 681 -61.04 -2.52 33.43
N PRO A 682 -60.71 -1.44 32.69
CA PRO A 682 -60.67 -1.46 31.22
C PRO A 682 -59.60 -2.40 30.66
N ARG A 683 -60.00 -3.18 29.65
CA ARG A 683 -59.16 -4.08 28.84
C ARG A 683 -58.18 -3.26 27.99
N GLY A 684 -56.88 -3.47 28.21
CA GLY A 684 -55.84 -3.17 27.22
C GLY A 684 -55.80 -4.24 26.11
N PRO A 685 -55.42 -3.89 24.87
CA PRO A 685 -55.41 -4.78 23.72
C PRO A 685 -54.36 -5.91 23.80
N PRO A 686 -54.51 -6.96 22.97
CA PRO A 686 -53.95 -8.29 23.21
C PRO A 686 -52.44 -8.36 23.01
N ARG A 687 -51.77 -9.13 23.88
CA ARG A 687 -50.39 -9.56 23.66
C ARG A 687 -50.32 -10.50 22.46
N PHE A 688 -49.60 -10.06 21.44
CA PHE A 688 -49.14 -10.85 20.31
C PHE A 688 -48.21 -11.97 20.84
N GLU A 689 -48.66 -13.21 20.72
CA GLU A 689 -47.86 -14.42 20.91
C GLU A 689 -46.98 -14.63 19.68
N GLY A 690 -45.67 -14.54 19.87
CA GLY A 690 -44.65 -14.86 18.87
C GLY A 690 -43.32 -15.13 19.58
N ASP A 691 -43.01 -16.42 19.72
CA ASP A 691 -41.71 -17.03 20.01
C ASP A 691 -41.00 -16.71 21.33
N ARG A 692 -41.49 -17.33 22.41
CA ARG A 692 -40.65 -17.80 23.52
C ARG A 692 -40.16 -19.24 23.22
N PRO A 693 -38.87 -19.56 23.36
CA PRO A 693 -38.39 -20.93 23.29
C PRO A 693 -38.95 -21.77 24.45
N ARG A 694 -39.81 -22.75 24.14
CA ARG A 694 -40.23 -23.82 25.06
C ARG A 694 -39.03 -24.74 25.30
N PHE A 695 -38.31 -24.52 26.41
CA PHE A 695 -37.49 -25.56 27.02
C PHE A 695 -38.36 -26.39 27.95
N GLY A 696 -38.63 -27.64 27.57
CA GLY A 696 -39.31 -28.64 28.37
C GLY A 696 -38.63 -29.99 28.19
N ASP A 697 -37.46 -30.18 28.80
CA ASP A 697 -36.80 -31.48 28.90
C ASP A 697 -37.47 -32.32 30.01
N ARG A 698 -38.69 -32.78 29.76
CA ARG A 698 -39.36 -33.75 30.64
C ARG A 698 -40.02 -34.93 29.92
N ASP A 699 -39.84 -35.08 28.61
CA ASP A 699 -40.41 -36.21 27.88
C ASP A 699 -39.39 -36.75 26.87
N GLY A 700 -38.82 -37.91 27.17
CA GLY A 700 -37.76 -38.52 26.37
C GLY A 700 -37.59 -40.02 26.63
N TYR A 701 -38.69 -40.78 26.66
CA TYR A 701 -38.67 -42.24 26.47
C TYR A 701 -40.01 -42.69 25.87
N ARG A 702 -40.12 -42.65 24.52
CA ARG A 702 -40.88 -43.60 23.65
C ARG A 702 -41.11 -43.04 22.23
N GLY A 703 -40.57 -43.75 21.23
CA GLY A 703 -41.19 -43.96 19.91
C GLY A 703 -40.78 -43.04 18.75
N GLY A 704 -40.28 -43.63 17.65
CA GLY A 704 -40.00 -42.97 16.36
C GLY A 704 -41.22 -42.91 15.39
N PRO A 705 -41.02 -42.99 14.05
CA PRO A 705 -40.76 -41.84 13.16
C PRO A 705 -41.80 -41.67 12.02
N ARG A 706 -41.87 -40.48 11.38
CA ARG A 706 -42.41 -40.11 10.04
C ARG A 706 -42.33 -38.57 9.92
N GLY A 707 -42.02 -37.88 8.82
CA GLY A 707 -41.86 -38.17 7.38
C GLY A 707 -42.47 -36.99 6.57
N GLY A 708 -41.71 -36.33 5.69
CA GLY A 708 -42.23 -35.54 4.55
C GLY A 708 -42.15 -33.99 4.59
N PRO A 709 -42.11 -33.29 3.42
CA PRO A 709 -41.30 -32.09 3.17
C PRO A 709 -42.12 -30.87 2.60
N PRO A 710 -41.55 -29.93 1.79
CA PRO A 710 -41.08 -28.59 2.17
C PRO A 710 -41.87 -27.43 1.51
N GLY A 711 -41.64 -26.17 1.92
CA GLY A 711 -42.28 -24.99 1.33
C GLY A 711 -41.41 -23.74 1.34
N ASP A 712 -41.40 -23.07 0.19
CA ASP A 712 -40.56 -21.97 -0.34
C ASP A 712 -41.06 -20.56 0.08
N PHE A 713 -40.48 -19.51 -0.53
CA PHE A 713 -40.78 -18.04 -0.46
C PHE A 713 -39.97 -17.26 0.59
N GLY A 714 -39.20 -16.20 0.28
CA GLY A 714 -39.20 -15.26 -0.84
C GLY A 714 -39.90 -13.95 -0.44
N GLY A 715 -39.18 -12.80 -0.41
CA GLY A 715 -39.81 -11.47 -0.45
C GLY A 715 -39.27 -10.37 0.48
N ASP A 716 -38.42 -9.53 -0.09
CA ASP A 716 -38.32 -8.06 -0.04
C ASP A 716 -38.29 -7.16 1.24
N LYS A 717 -37.27 -6.28 1.13
CA LYS A 717 -37.04 -4.90 1.59
C LYS A 717 -38.14 -4.11 2.31
N GLY A 718 -37.72 -3.41 3.38
CA GLY A 718 -38.37 -2.21 3.91
C GLY A 718 -37.36 -1.32 4.65
N GLY A 719 -37.18 -0.08 4.18
CA GLY A 719 -36.30 0.94 4.76
C GLY A 719 -36.88 1.62 6.01
N ALA A 720 -36.00 2.24 6.80
CA ALA A 720 -36.33 2.92 8.06
C ALA A 720 -36.69 4.42 7.83
N PRO A 721 -37.73 4.96 8.50
CA PRO A 721 -38.02 6.39 8.53
C PRO A 721 -37.16 7.16 9.56
N PRO A 722 -37.07 8.49 9.43
CA PRO A 722 -36.24 9.36 10.26
C PRO A 722 -36.96 9.80 11.55
N GLU A 723 -36.19 10.42 12.45
CA GLU A 723 -36.58 11.09 13.72
C GLU A 723 -36.39 10.29 15.02
N PHE A 724 -35.19 10.38 15.59
CA PHE A 724 -34.98 10.30 17.04
C PHE A 724 -33.72 11.07 17.45
N GLN A 725 -33.88 12.13 18.24
CA GLN A 725 -32.81 12.88 18.90
C GLN A 725 -32.74 12.52 20.40
N PRO A 726 -31.54 12.30 20.97
CA PRO A 726 -31.32 12.45 22.39
C PRO A 726 -30.31 13.56 22.70
N SER A 727 -30.71 14.42 23.64
CA SER A 727 -29.93 15.48 24.27
C SER A 727 -29.02 14.94 25.37
N PHE A 728 -27.78 15.43 25.45
CA PHE A 728 -26.92 15.30 26.63
C PHE A 728 -26.25 16.63 26.97
N ARG A 729 -26.49 17.09 28.19
CA ARG A 729 -25.74 18.15 28.90
C ARG A 729 -24.36 17.64 29.30
N GLY A 730 -23.34 18.51 29.24
CA GLY A 730 -22.17 18.40 30.13
C GLY A 730 -20.81 18.82 29.55
N THR A 731 -20.57 20.14 29.50
CA THR A 731 -19.32 20.85 29.85
C THR A 731 -17.95 20.29 29.45
N GLY A 732 -17.19 21.06 28.67
CA GLY A 732 -15.73 20.86 28.53
C GLY A 732 -15.06 21.63 27.39
N SER A 733 -14.88 22.93 27.58
CA SER A 733 -13.95 23.89 26.95
C SER A 733 -12.95 23.39 25.89
N ARG A 734 -12.98 24.00 24.69
CA ARG A 734 -11.80 24.56 23.98
C ARG A 734 -12.21 25.54 22.86
N PRO A 735 -11.42 26.61 22.61
CA PRO A 735 -11.87 27.78 21.85
C PRO A 735 -11.65 27.66 20.34
N GLY A 736 -12.61 28.19 19.59
CA GLY A 736 -12.58 28.28 18.13
C GLY A 736 -11.81 29.50 17.61
N PHE A 737 -11.27 29.35 16.41
CA PHE A 737 -10.87 30.48 15.55
C PHE A 737 -11.88 30.59 14.41
N GLY A 738 -12.56 31.74 14.38
CA GLY A 738 -13.57 32.09 13.40
C GLY A 738 -12.97 32.55 12.07
N ARG A 739 -13.70 32.25 11.00
CA ARG A 739 -13.63 32.95 9.72
C ARG A 739 -14.33 34.30 9.87
N GLY A 740 -13.72 35.36 9.34
CA GLY A 740 -14.36 36.62 9.01
C GLY A 740 -13.73 37.16 7.74
N GLY A 741 -14.55 37.34 6.69
CA GLY A 741 -14.14 37.95 5.44
C GLY A 741 -14.53 39.43 5.37
N GLY A 742 -14.06 40.09 4.31
CA GLY A 742 -14.75 41.20 3.65
C GLY A 742 -14.18 42.60 3.86
N GLY A 743 -13.74 43.21 2.74
CA GLY A 743 -13.59 44.66 2.50
C GLY A 743 -12.36 45.31 3.15
N GLY A 744 -11.59 46.19 2.53
CA GLY A 744 -11.75 47.00 1.32
C GLY A 744 -11.07 48.36 1.57
N TYR A 745 -10.33 48.86 0.58
CA TYR A 745 -9.78 50.23 0.42
C TYR A 745 -8.60 50.69 1.29
N GLY A 746 -7.64 51.35 0.61
CA GLY A 746 -6.71 52.30 1.24
C GLY A 746 -5.30 52.32 0.63
N ALA A 747 -5.12 53.09 -0.44
CA ALA A 747 -3.80 53.48 -0.95
C ALA A 747 -3.10 54.48 -0.01
N GLY A 748 -1.77 54.56 -0.08
CA GLY A 748 -1.04 55.81 0.16
C GLY A 748 0.10 55.81 1.19
N ALA A 749 1.32 55.70 0.66
CA ALA A 749 2.45 56.60 0.88
C ALA A 749 3.18 56.71 2.25
N THR A 750 4.45 56.27 2.20
CA THR A 750 5.71 56.98 2.57
C THR A 750 6.02 57.40 4.02
N SER A 751 7.25 56.99 4.43
CA SER A 751 8.27 57.66 5.28
C SER A 751 7.89 57.97 6.74
N SER A 752 8.72 57.84 7.76
CA SER A 752 10.18 57.80 7.92
C SER A 752 10.51 57.56 9.41
N MET A 753 11.70 57.01 9.68
CA MET A 753 12.55 57.18 10.87
C MET A 753 11.92 57.02 12.28
N GLU A 754 12.27 55.93 12.96
CA GLU A 754 13.39 55.85 13.94
C GLU A 754 13.82 54.39 14.12
#